data_AF-A0A1Z8REP6-F1
#
_entry.id   AF-A0A1Z8REP6-F1
#
_cell.length_a   1.000
_cell.length_b   1.000
_cell.length_c   1.000
_cell.angle_alpha   90.00
_cell.angle_beta   90.00
_cell.angle_gamma   90.00
#
_symmetry.space_group_name_H-M   'P 1'
#
loop_
_entity.id
_entity.type
_entity.pdbx_description
1 polymer ?
#
loop_
_entity_poly.entity_id
_entity_poly.type
_entity_poly.pdbx_seq_one_letter_code
_entity_poly.pdbx_strand_id
1 'polypeptide(L)'
;MVKADKEERSFGVVWPLMVAQTIGAFNDNVMKAMLPVMAAVQFGKASMDTVNQQVSILLILPFVVFAPFAGWLADRFSKRKVIVFALFGQLLGLGLLGCALYAQNMQFSLAGFFLLSIQSAFLSPAKKGILKELVGTSRLGKAVGYMEMLAMVGILGGAFVGAIAFDHLVAERGGWAAALIICGFVSVFALASWVISWPIPETQVIRAKPFRASLFVRHFHDLFYLFKHRGLRYAAMGDAWFWGVGSFFYLVLVKLSGEVVVGKVGMGSLYGYWFLLVGFGIMLGSLFVAYLNRGRLEIGLSPIGALGIPIIYLGLYLAEPTAVTFDCCCLSLGFFGALFFVPLNGYLQDQAKEEERGKILAASNLLTQLCGIGLILFHAYLSNVLKLSAKEELLVIMAPALVIGLLTARNLFEDFCRAWFHMILKIFYRIKIVGMERFPVGGCLIVSNHLSYADPVFIGAAFPRKVRYLAYAGLADSPLMGWVFRLTKTLTVSSEKSLDSFRLSVKRLKEGVPLCVFAEGGISRLGVLLPFMRGSVVLAKQAGVPVIPVYLDGVWGSVFSMQGGKFFRKFPTSFPYRVTVRVGSPVRAGEASVSKLRQEVMGLGMQSFCDRMKMGEDARNEVKKALLKNRNGLFFASEDGLRVTRGEFLSASHSGKTDFPVGLVEWRKNFLEFLDRDNDPSSTRIYANWMRLREMHLWDYPLLWIRPGVGPWFQQWLPWIPLLSERVLRFKDEGFLIGKCENCLNQDSVVEVQGLATDRNGIVSLNGPSATYEGSDQNDGDQVGSKDFSLGRMMVGFSYREEPGSFFVKGLEEEEVREVQGMDEDGFLIAG
;
A
#
# COMPACT_ATOMS: atom_id res chain seq x y z
N MET A 1 -27.23 -17.94 -18.05
CA MET A 1 -27.14 -17.08 -19.25
C MET A 1 -26.98 -15.58 -18.96
N VAL A 2 -27.63 -14.96 -17.96
CA VAL A 2 -27.57 -13.48 -17.74
C VAL A 2 -26.24 -12.91 -17.19
N LYS A 3 -25.34 -13.74 -16.65
CA LYS A 3 -24.04 -13.27 -16.09
C LYS A 3 -23.00 -12.93 -17.17
N ALA A 4 -23.01 -13.64 -18.30
CA ALA A 4 -22.06 -13.44 -19.41
C ALA A 4 -22.31 -12.11 -20.14
N ASP A 5 -23.59 -11.74 -20.31
CA ASP A 5 -24.03 -10.55 -21.06
C ASP A 5 -23.72 -9.20 -20.35
N LYS A 6 -23.34 -9.21 -19.07
CA LYS A 6 -23.00 -7.99 -18.31
C LYS A 6 -21.55 -7.55 -18.46
N GLU A 7 -20.64 -8.50 -18.69
CA GLU A 7 -19.22 -8.20 -18.89
C GLU A 7 -18.91 -7.80 -20.34
N GLU A 8 -19.75 -8.22 -21.30
CA GLU A 8 -19.64 -7.90 -22.73
C GLU A 8 -20.14 -6.50 -23.12
N ARG A 9 -20.96 -5.83 -22.26
CA ARG A 9 -21.44 -4.47 -22.56
C ARG A 9 -20.28 -3.47 -22.63
N SER A 10 -20.30 -2.61 -23.66
CA SER A 10 -19.37 -1.49 -23.76
C SER A 10 -19.49 -0.56 -22.54
N PHE A 11 -18.35 -0.08 -22.04
CA PHE A 11 -18.32 0.91 -20.94
C PHE A 11 -19.08 2.19 -21.32
N GLY A 12 -19.33 2.45 -22.61
CA GLY A 12 -20.11 3.61 -23.05
C GLY A 12 -21.55 3.66 -22.51
N VAL A 13 -22.10 2.53 -22.06
CA VAL A 13 -23.48 2.43 -21.56
C VAL A 13 -23.76 3.27 -20.31
N VAL A 14 -22.74 3.68 -19.56
CA VAL A 14 -22.91 4.50 -18.35
C VAL A 14 -22.92 6.00 -18.62
N TRP A 15 -22.49 6.46 -19.81
CA TRP A 15 -22.38 7.89 -20.11
C TRP A 15 -23.69 8.67 -20.01
N PRO A 16 -24.84 8.16 -20.50
CA PRO A 16 -26.13 8.84 -20.33
C PRO A 16 -26.44 9.16 -18.86
N LEU A 17 -26.20 8.18 -17.97
CA LEU A 17 -26.36 8.36 -16.52
C LEU A 17 -25.36 9.36 -15.96
N MET A 18 -24.09 9.25 -16.34
CA MET A 18 -23.01 10.11 -15.85
C MET A 18 -23.23 11.57 -16.25
N VAL A 19 -23.67 11.84 -17.47
CA VAL A 19 -23.95 13.20 -17.94
C VAL A 19 -25.19 13.74 -17.25
N ALA A 20 -26.30 12.99 -17.22
CA ALA A 20 -27.55 13.44 -16.60
C ALA A 20 -27.37 13.78 -15.10
N GLN A 21 -26.68 12.92 -14.33
CA GLN A 21 -26.45 13.21 -12.90
C GLN A 21 -25.50 14.39 -12.66
N THR A 22 -24.58 14.66 -13.61
CA THR A 22 -23.67 15.81 -13.52
C THR A 22 -24.42 17.11 -13.75
N ILE A 23 -25.28 17.15 -14.77
CA ILE A 23 -26.18 18.28 -15.02
C ILE A 23 -27.13 18.47 -13.83
N GLY A 24 -27.67 17.38 -13.28
CA GLY A 24 -28.52 17.43 -12.08
C GLY A 24 -27.81 18.06 -10.89
N ALA A 25 -26.58 17.63 -10.58
CA ALA A 25 -25.77 18.20 -9.52
C ALA A 25 -25.39 19.67 -9.79
N PHE A 26 -25.11 20.02 -11.04
CA PHE A 26 -24.86 21.40 -11.46
C PHE A 26 -26.07 22.29 -11.18
N ASN A 27 -27.25 21.90 -11.64
CA ASN A 27 -28.50 22.64 -11.48
C ASN A 27 -28.83 22.91 -10.00
N ASP A 28 -28.73 21.88 -9.16
CA ASP A 28 -29.01 22.01 -7.72
C ASP A 28 -28.08 23.02 -7.06
N ASN A 29 -26.79 23.01 -7.45
CA ASN A 29 -25.81 23.93 -6.89
C ASN A 29 -25.89 25.35 -7.46
N VAL A 30 -26.32 25.54 -8.71
CA VAL A 30 -26.62 26.89 -9.24
C VAL A 30 -27.68 27.57 -8.38
N MET A 31 -28.82 26.89 -8.15
CA MET A 31 -29.91 27.46 -7.35
C MET A 31 -29.49 27.66 -5.89
N LYS A 32 -28.76 26.69 -5.31
CA LYS A 32 -28.24 26.76 -3.94
C LYS A 32 -27.37 28.00 -3.72
N ALA A 33 -26.51 28.29 -4.69
CA ALA A 33 -25.52 29.34 -4.59
C ALA A 33 -26.11 30.73 -4.89
N MET A 34 -27.12 30.81 -5.78
CA MET A 34 -27.78 32.05 -6.16
C MET A 34 -28.74 32.61 -5.08
N LEU A 35 -29.60 31.76 -4.49
CA LEU A 35 -30.68 32.21 -3.61
C LEU A 35 -30.23 33.06 -2.40
N PRO A 36 -29.12 32.74 -1.70
CA PRO A 36 -28.63 33.58 -0.59
C PRO A 36 -28.18 34.97 -1.04
N VAL A 37 -27.45 35.05 -2.17
CA VAL A 37 -27.00 36.35 -2.72
C VAL A 37 -28.19 37.19 -3.17
N MET A 38 -29.19 36.55 -3.79
CA MET A 38 -30.44 37.21 -4.16
C MET A 38 -31.15 37.79 -2.93
N ALA A 39 -31.23 37.03 -1.84
CA ALA A 39 -31.79 37.52 -0.59
C ALA A 39 -31.03 38.75 -0.08
N ALA A 40 -29.69 38.71 -0.10
CA ALA A 40 -28.84 39.82 0.30
C ALA A 40 -29.17 41.12 -0.47
N VAL A 41 -29.35 41.02 -1.78
CA VAL A 41 -29.66 42.17 -2.65
C VAL A 41 -31.08 42.68 -2.41
N GLN A 42 -32.04 41.78 -2.20
CA GLN A 42 -33.46 42.15 -2.14
C GLN A 42 -33.93 42.59 -0.74
N PHE A 43 -33.42 41.94 0.31
CA PHE A 43 -33.88 42.11 1.69
C PHE A 43 -32.76 42.56 2.63
N GLY A 44 -31.56 42.84 2.08
CA GLY A 44 -30.40 43.28 2.84
C GLY A 44 -29.55 42.13 3.38
N LYS A 45 -28.32 42.46 3.78
CA LYS A 45 -27.27 41.51 4.16
C LYS A 45 -27.68 40.50 5.24
N ALA A 46 -28.47 40.90 6.24
CA ALA A 46 -28.90 40.01 7.32
C ALA A 46 -29.76 38.83 6.83
N SER A 47 -30.50 39.01 5.71
CA SER A 47 -31.30 37.94 5.13
C SER A 47 -30.46 36.88 4.41
N MET A 48 -29.25 37.23 3.97
CA MET A 48 -28.33 36.36 3.23
C MET A 48 -28.01 35.11 4.03
N ASP A 49 -27.57 35.29 5.29
CA ASP A 49 -27.19 34.20 6.19
C ASP A 49 -28.37 33.29 6.50
N THR A 50 -29.53 33.89 6.79
CA THR A 50 -30.75 33.14 7.10
C THR A 50 -31.19 32.28 5.92
N VAL A 51 -31.22 32.84 4.71
CA VAL A 51 -31.56 32.09 3.49
C VAL A 51 -30.50 31.03 3.17
N ASN A 52 -29.21 31.34 3.36
CA ASN A 52 -28.12 30.38 3.18
C ASN A 52 -28.26 29.14 4.08
N GLN A 53 -28.60 29.37 5.35
CA GLN A 53 -28.86 28.33 6.33
C GLN A 53 -30.09 27.51 5.95
N GLN A 54 -31.19 28.15 5.57
CA GLN A 54 -32.42 27.49 5.13
C GLN A 54 -32.18 26.61 3.90
N VAL A 55 -31.58 27.16 2.85
CA VAL A 55 -31.22 26.43 1.62
C VAL A 55 -30.32 25.23 1.94
N SER A 56 -29.33 25.40 2.81
CA SER A 56 -28.42 24.31 3.20
C SER A 56 -29.13 23.20 3.99
N ILE A 57 -30.06 23.53 4.89
CA ILE A 57 -30.89 22.53 5.61
C ILE A 57 -31.84 21.83 4.64
N LEU A 58 -32.53 22.59 3.77
CA LEU A 58 -33.49 22.06 2.81
C LEU A 58 -32.84 21.10 1.81
N LEU A 59 -31.55 21.27 1.53
CA LEU A 59 -30.78 20.33 0.70
C LEU A 59 -30.52 19.00 1.40
N ILE A 60 -30.21 19.02 2.71
CA ILE A 60 -29.79 17.83 3.47
C ILE A 60 -30.97 17.05 4.06
N LEU A 61 -31.97 17.77 4.57
CA LEU A 61 -33.10 17.18 5.30
C LEU A 61 -33.84 16.08 4.50
N PRO A 62 -34.12 16.24 3.18
CA PRO A 62 -34.73 15.17 2.40
C PRO A 62 -33.90 13.89 2.33
N PHE A 63 -32.56 13.96 2.36
CA PHE A 63 -31.72 12.77 2.39
C PHE A 63 -31.81 12.04 3.71
N VAL A 64 -32.08 12.73 4.83
CA VAL A 64 -32.29 12.07 6.13
C VAL A 64 -33.66 11.39 6.16
N VAL A 65 -34.70 12.07 5.69
CA VAL A 65 -36.09 11.63 5.81
C VAL A 65 -36.45 10.60 4.72
N PHE A 66 -36.13 10.88 3.46
CA PHE A 66 -36.62 10.11 2.32
C PHE A 66 -35.63 9.08 1.77
N ALA A 67 -34.33 9.09 2.14
CA ALA A 67 -33.38 8.12 1.60
C ALA A 67 -33.77 6.64 1.83
N PRO A 68 -34.33 6.23 2.98
CA PRO A 68 -34.78 4.84 3.16
C PRO A 68 -35.89 4.47 2.19
N PHE A 69 -36.85 5.39 1.99
CA PHE A 69 -37.97 5.20 1.07
C PHE A 69 -37.52 5.20 -0.39
N ALA A 70 -36.62 6.10 -0.76
CA ALA A 70 -35.98 6.14 -2.08
C ALA A 70 -35.21 4.84 -2.38
N GLY A 71 -34.47 4.31 -1.41
CA GLY A 71 -33.79 3.01 -1.53
C GLY A 71 -34.78 1.87 -1.77
N TRP A 72 -35.87 1.82 -1.00
CA TRP A 72 -36.93 0.83 -1.22
C TRP A 72 -37.59 0.95 -2.60
N LEU A 73 -37.81 2.18 -3.09
CA LEU A 73 -38.35 2.42 -4.42
C LEU A 73 -37.40 1.93 -5.53
N ALA A 74 -36.10 2.16 -5.36
CA ALA A 74 -35.05 1.71 -6.27
C ALA A 74 -34.85 0.18 -6.28
N ASP A 75 -35.25 -0.50 -5.21
CA ASP A 75 -35.29 -1.96 -5.15
C ASP A 75 -36.60 -2.50 -5.75
N ARG A 76 -37.74 -1.84 -5.51
CA ARG A 76 -39.08 -2.29 -5.93
C ARG A 76 -39.37 -2.07 -7.41
N PHE A 77 -38.80 -1.01 -8.00
CA PHE A 77 -38.96 -0.66 -9.40
C PHE A 77 -37.61 -0.72 -10.14
N SER A 78 -37.64 -0.76 -11.47
CA SER A 78 -36.42 -0.66 -12.26
C SER A 78 -35.70 0.65 -11.94
N LYS A 79 -34.40 0.59 -11.62
CA LYS A 79 -33.60 1.76 -11.23
C LYS A 79 -33.61 2.84 -12.30
N ARG A 80 -33.66 2.44 -13.58
CA ARG A 80 -33.88 3.34 -14.72
C ARG A 80 -35.14 4.19 -14.53
N LYS A 81 -36.29 3.58 -14.22
CA LYS A 81 -37.57 4.29 -14.04
C LYS A 81 -37.51 5.28 -12.88
N VAL A 82 -36.89 4.87 -11.77
CA VAL A 82 -36.69 5.75 -10.60
C VAL A 82 -35.80 6.95 -10.96
N ILE A 83 -34.72 6.75 -11.71
CA ILE A 83 -33.82 7.82 -12.18
C ILE A 83 -34.57 8.80 -13.10
N VAL A 84 -35.24 8.31 -14.14
CA VAL A 84 -35.96 9.15 -15.12
C VAL A 84 -37.07 9.96 -14.43
N PHE A 85 -37.82 9.34 -13.50
CA PHE A 85 -38.87 10.04 -12.76
C PHE A 85 -38.32 11.05 -11.75
N ALA A 86 -37.21 10.73 -11.08
CA ALA A 86 -36.54 11.70 -10.21
C ALA A 86 -36.04 12.92 -10.99
N LEU A 87 -35.45 12.72 -12.17
CA LEU A 87 -35.03 13.83 -13.05
C LEU A 87 -36.21 14.65 -13.58
N PHE A 88 -37.36 14.03 -13.86
CA PHE A 88 -38.58 14.77 -14.15
C PHE A 88 -39.05 15.61 -12.95
N GLY A 89 -38.93 15.07 -11.73
CA GLY A 89 -39.19 15.81 -10.49
C GLY A 89 -38.36 17.09 -10.35
N GLN A 90 -37.15 17.12 -10.94
CA GLN A 90 -36.31 18.32 -10.98
C GLN A 90 -37.00 19.46 -11.75
N LEU A 91 -37.67 19.16 -12.86
CA LEU A 91 -38.42 20.13 -13.65
C LEU A 91 -39.63 20.67 -12.87
N LEU A 92 -40.30 19.84 -12.07
CA LEU A 92 -41.39 20.29 -11.22
C LEU A 92 -40.91 21.23 -10.12
N GLY A 93 -39.79 20.90 -9.47
CA GLY A 93 -39.16 21.77 -8.46
C GLY A 93 -38.73 23.11 -9.04
N LEU A 94 -38.06 23.10 -10.19
CA LEU A 94 -37.64 24.32 -10.90
C LEU A 94 -38.83 25.12 -11.44
N GLY A 95 -39.90 24.46 -11.89
CA GLY A 95 -41.13 25.11 -12.33
C GLY A 95 -41.80 25.88 -11.19
N LEU A 96 -41.98 25.22 -10.03
CA LEU A 96 -42.53 25.90 -8.84
C LEU A 96 -41.63 27.06 -8.39
N LEU A 97 -40.31 26.83 -8.36
CA LEU A 97 -39.33 27.85 -8.02
C LEU A 97 -39.39 29.05 -8.98
N GLY A 98 -39.47 28.80 -10.29
CA GLY A 98 -39.60 29.82 -11.32
C GLY A 98 -40.91 30.63 -11.19
N CYS A 99 -42.04 29.96 -10.98
CA CYS A 99 -43.31 30.63 -10.70
C CYS A 99 -43.25 31.49 -9.43
N ALA A 100 -42.59 31.01 -8.38
CA ALA A 100 -42.41 31.75 -7.14
C ALA A 100 -41.48 32.96 -7.29
N LEU A 101 -40.41 32.83 -8.09
CA LEU A 101 -39.51 33.93 -8.43
C LEU A 101 -40.23 35.01 -9.25
N TYR A 102 -41.07 34.60 -10.20
CA TYR A 102 -41.93 35.51 -10.96
C TYR A 102 -42.94 36.24 -10.06
N ALA A 103 -43.53 35.51 -9.09
CA ALA A 103 -44.42 36.06 -8.08
C ALA A 103 -43.69 36.82 -6.94
N GLN A 104 -42.36 36.96 -7.02
CA GLN A 104 -41.51 37.64 -6.05
C GLN A 104 -41.68 37.16 -4.59
N ASN A 105 -41.88 35.85 -4.40
CA ASN A 105 -42.10 35.28 -3.07
C ASN A 105 -41.00 34.29 -2.65
N MET A 106 -40.16 34.75 -1.71
CA MET A 106 -39.00 33.98 -1.24
C MET A 106 -39.38 32.66 -0.56
N GLN A 107 -40.46 32.63 0.23
CA GLN A 107 -40.87 31.42 0.94
C GLN A 107 -41.33 30.33 -0.04
N PHE A 108 -42.08 30.71 -1.07
CA PHE A 108 -42.46 29.78 -2.14
C PHE A 108 -41.26 29.38 -3.00
N SER A 109 -40.27 30.26 -3.20
CA SER A 109 -39.01 29.88 -3.85
C SER A 109 -38.28 28.81 -3.04
N LEU A 110 -38.18 28.96 -1.73
CA LEU A 110 -37.59 27.94 -0.85
C LEU A 110 -38.38 26.62 -0.87
N ALA A 111 -39.70 26.66 -0.98
CA ALA A 111 -40.52 25.47 -1.17
C ALA A 111 -40.23 24.77 -2.52
N GLY A 112 -40.05 25.53 -3.60
CA GLY A 112 -39.58 24.99 -4.89
C GLY A 112 -38.19 24.34 -4.80
N PHE A 113 -37.26 24.99 -4.08
CA PHE A 113 -35.93 24.42 -3.80
C PHE A 113 -35.98 23.16 -2.92
N PHE A 114 -36.94 23.08 -1.99
CA PHE A 114 -37.15 21.87 -1.20
C PHE A 114 -37.63 20.69 -2.07
N LEU A 115 -38.54 20.93 -3.03
CA LEU A 115 -38.95 19.90 -4.00
C LEU A 115 -37.78 19.41 -4.86
N LEU A 116 -36.91 20.33 -5.29
CA LEU A 116 -35.65 20.01 -5.96
C LEU A 116 -34.80 19.05 -5.09
N SER A 117 -34.63 19.41 -3.82
CA SER A 117 -33.84 18.62 -2.87
C SER A 117 -34.44 17.23 -2.60
N ILE A 118 -35.77 17.11 -2.57
CA ILE A 118 -36.48 15.81 -2.52
C ILE A 118 -36.13 14.97 -3.74
N GLN A 119 -36.20 15.52 -4.96
CA GLN A 119 -35.83 14.79 -6.17
C GLN A 119 -34.42 14.20 -6.06
N SER A 120 -33.47 15.00 -5.58
CA SER A 120 -32.08 14.59 -5.44
C SER A 120 -31.88 13.45 -4.43
N ALA A 121 -32.67 13.43 -3.35
CA ALA A 121 -32.70 12.33 -2.39
C ALA A 121 -33.21 11.01 -3.01
N PHE A 122 -34.15 11.07 -3.96
CA PHE A 122 -34.63 9.90 -4.69
C PHE A 122 -33.67 9.40 -5.77
N LEU A 123 -32.97 10.33 -6.43
CA LEU A 123 -31.99 10.00 -7.48
C LEU A 123 -30.77 9.25 -6.93
N SER A 124 -30.30 9.58 -5.72
CA SER A 124 -29.01 9.15 -5.18
C SER A 124 -28.88 7.62 -4.96
N PRO A 125 -29.81 6.92 -4.28
CA PRO A 125 -29.72 5.46 -4.14
C PRO A 125 -29.83 4.73 -5.49
N ALA A 126 -30.70 5.22 -6.39
CA ALA A 126 -30.93 4.60 -7.68
C ALA A 126 -29.68 4.67 -8.60
N LYS A 127 -29.01 5.83 -8.66
CA LYS A 127 -27.78 6.00 -9.48
C LYS A 127 -26.60 5.16 -8.98
N LYS A 128 -26.44 5.02 -7.66
CA LYS A 128 -25.37 4.18 -7.08
C LYS A 128 -25.65 2.69 -7.29
N GLY A 129 -26.92 2.28 -7.20
CA GLY A 129 -27.34 0.89 -7.40
C GLY A 129 -27.24 0.41 -8.86
N ILE A 130 -27.61 1.24 -9.83
CA ILE A 130 -27.66 0.86 -11.25
C ILE A 130 -26.26 0.59 -11.84
N LEU A 131 -25.24 1.25 -11.30
CA LEU A 131 -23.88 1.20 -11.84
C LEU A 131 -23.31 -0.23 -11.84
N LYS A 132 -23.51 -0.96 -10.74
CA LYS A 132 -23.12 -2.38 -10.64
C LYS A 132 -23.85 -3.26 -11.65
N GLU A 133 -25.09 -2.93 -11.98
CA GLU A 133 -25.88 -3.67 -12.96
C GLU A 133 -25.46 -3.38 -14.41
N LEU A 134 -24.96 -2.18 -14.68
CA LEU A 134 -24.53 -1.76 -16.02
C LEU A 134 -23.12 -2.25 -16.41
N VAL A 135 -22.15 -2.21 -15.49
CA VAL A 135 -20.73 -2.49 -15.83
C VAL A 135 -20.16 -3.78 -15.25
N GLY A 136 -20.88 -4.45 -14.34
CA GLY A 136 -20.40 -5.62 -13.63
C GLY A 136 -19.41 -5.31 -12.51
N THR A 137 -19.01 -6.31 -11.73
CA THR A 137 -18.15 -6.14 -10.55
C THR A 137 -16.72 -5.72 -10.92
N SER A 138 -16.17 -6.26 -12.01
CA SER A 138 -14.79 -6.01 -12.46
C SER A 138 -14.52 -4.55 -12.82
N ARG A 139 -15.52 -3.85 -13.37
CA ARG A 139 -15.41 -2.44 -13.82
C ARG A 139 -16.10 -1.43 -12.89
N LEU A 140 -16.71 -1.90 -11.80
CA LEU A 140 -17.46 -1.06 -10.87
C LEU A 140 -16.62 0.06 -10.26
N GLY A 141 -15.39 -0.25 -9.82
CA GLY A 141 -14.50 0.75 -9.22
C GLY A 141 -14.19 1.92 -10.17
N LYS A 142 -13.92 1.62 -11.44
CA LYS A 142 -13.71 2.64 -12.49
C LYS A 142 -14.96 3.49 -12.68
N ALA A 143 -16.13 2.87 -12.81
CA ALA A 143 -17.39 3.58 -13.01
C ALA A 143 -17.75 4.48 -11.81
N VAL A 144 -17.59 3.99 -10.58
CA VAL A 144 -17.79 4.78 -9.35
C VAL A 144 -16.83 5.98 -9.34
N GLY A 145 -15.56 5.76 -9.66
CA GLY A 145 -14.56 6.84 -9.73
C GLY A 145 -14.95 7.97 -10.68
N TYR A 146 -15.37 7.65 -11.92
CA TYR A 146 -15.87 8.67 -12.86
C TYR A 146 -17.14 9.36 -12.37
N MET A 147 -18.08 8.61 -11.79
CA MET A 147 -19.34 9.17 -11.30
C MET A 147 -19.12 10.19 -10.19
N GLU A 148 -18.25 9.89 -9.22
CA GLU A 148 -17.92 10.81 -8.11
C GLU A 148 -17.10 12.02 -8.60
N MET A 149 -16.16 11.82 -9.53
CA MET A 149 -15.40 12.92 -10.15
C MET A 149 -16.32 13.90 -10.88
N LEU A 150 -17.23 13.40 -11.71
CA LEU A 150 -18.14 14.25 -12.47
C LEU A 150 -19.19 14.92 -11.58
N ALA A 151 -19.64 14.24 -10.51
CA ALA A 151 -20.50 14.87 -9.51
C ALA A 151 -19.80 16.08 -8.85
N MET A 152 -18.51 15.96 -8.52
CA MET A 152 -17.72 17.07 -7.98
C MET A 152 -17.61 18.23 -8.98
N VAL A 153 -17.38 17.93 -10.27
CA VAL A 153 -17.38 18.95 -11.34
C VAL A 153 -18.72 19.67 -11.42
N GLY A 154 -19.83 18.95 -11.36
CA GLY A 154 -21.18 19.53 -11.33
C GLY A 154 -21.39 20.44 -10.12
N ILE A 155 -21.03 20.01 -8.92
CA ILE A 155 -21.18 20.78 -7.68
C ILE A 155 -20.38 22.09 -7.72
N LEU A 156 -19.08 21.99 -8.01
CA LEU A 156 -18.17 23.15 -8.03
C LEU A 156 -18.51 24.10 -9.19
N GLY A 157 -18.74 23.55 -10.38
CA GLY A 157 -19.11 24.32 -11.55
C GLY A 157 -20.45 25.03 -11.38
N GLY A 158 -21.45 24.35 -10.81
CA GLY A 158 -22.77 24.92 -10.56
C GLY A 158 -22.73 26.06 -9.55
N ALA A 159 -22.01 25.87 -8.44
CA ALA A 159 -21.85 26.93 -7.45
C ALA A 159 -21.12 28.16 -8.03
N PHE A 160 -20.02 27.95 -8.77
CA PHE A 160 -19.25 29.03 -9.38
C PHE A 160 -20.05 29.79 -10.45
N VAL A 161 -20.64 29.07 -11.42
CA VAL A 161 -21.42 29.66 -12.50
C VAL A 161 -22.67 30.36 -11.97
N GLY A 162 -23.39 29.75 -11.03
CA GLY A 162 -24.58 30.34 -10.44
C GLY A 162 -24.29 31.66 -9.71
N ALA A 163 -23.17 31.73 -9.00
CA ALA A 163 -22.76 32.92 -8.29
C ALA A 163 -22.40 34.09 -9.23
N ILE A 164 -21.57 33.80 -10.23
CA ILE A 164 -21.07 34.80 -11.19
C ILE A 164 -22.18 35.27 -12.12
N ALA A 165 -23.01 34.34 -12.63
CA ALA A 165 -24.14 34.68 -13.49
C ALA A 165 -25.12 35.61 -12.76
N PHE A 166 -25.35 35.38 -11.47
CA PHE A 166 -26.21 36.25 -10.68
C PHE A 166 -25.64 37.67 -10.56
N ASP A 167 -24.36 37.81 -10.21
CA ASP A 167 -23.71 39.13 -10.11
C ASP A 167 -23.74 39.91 -11.43
N HIS A 168 -23.48 39.25 -12.56
CA HIS A 168 -23.55 39.92 -13.86
C HIS A 168 -24.97 40.41 -14.21
N LEU A 169 -25.99 39.62 -13.91
CA LEU A 169 -27.37 39.94 -14.28
C LEU A 169 -28.04 40.90 -13.29
N VAL A 170 -27.67 40.83 -12.00
CA VAL A 170 -28.32 41.62 -10.95
C VAL A 170 -28.05 43.12 -11.11
N ALA A 171 -26.88 43.49 -11.64
CA ALA A 171 -26.49 44.88 -11.89
C ALA A 171 -27.46 45.60 -12.85
N GLU A 172 -27.96 44.90 -13.87
CA GLU A 172 -28.82 45.48 -14.90
C GLU A 172 -30.32 45.20 -14.68
N ARG A 173 -30.66 44.03 -14.11
CA ARG A 173 -32.04 43.52 -14.10
C ARG A 173 -32.67 43.41 -12.70
N GLY A 174 -31.89 43.62 -11.65
CA GLY A 174 -32.35 43.44 -10.27
C GLY A 174 -32.46 41.97 -9.84
N GLY A 175 -32.64 41.74 -8.53
CA GLY A 175 -32.50 40.41 -7.91
C GLY A 175 -33.48 39.35 -8.44
N TRP A 176 -34.78 39.68 -8.46
CA TRP A 176 -35.81 38.73 -8.90
C TRP A 176 -35.69 38.35 -10.38
N ALA A 177 -35.48 39.32 -11.27
CA ALA A 177 -35.41 39.06 -12.70
C ALA A 177 -34.11 38.32 -13.07
N ALA A 178 -32.98 38.66 -12.44
CA ALA A 178 -31.74 37.91 -12.60
C ALA A 178 -31.92 36.44 -12.18
N ALA A 179 -32.52 36.20 -11.01
CA ALA A 179 -32.78 34.85 -10.53
C ALA A 179 -33.76 34.06 -11.41
N LEU A 180 -34.79 34.71 -11.93
CA LEU A 180 -35.75 34.08 -12.85
C LEU A 180 -35.09 33.65 -14.17
N ILE A 181 -34.23 34.50 -14.74
CA ILE A 181 -33.48 34.18 -15.97
C ILE A 181 -32.57 32.98 -15.75
N ILE A 182 -31.83 32.96 -14.63
CA ILE A 182 -30.97 31.83 -14.26
C ILE A 182 -31.80 30.56 -14.07
N CYS A 183 -32.93 30.64 -13.35
CA CYS A 183 -33.84 29.51 -13.16
C CYS A 183 -34.38 28.97 -14.50
N GLY A 184 -34.68 29.86 -15.46
CA GLY A 184 -35.08 29.48 -16.82
C GLY A 184 -33.98 28.71 -17.55
N PHE A 185 -32.74 29.21 -17.50
CA PHE A 185 -31.58 28.53 -18.10
C PHE A 185 -31.33 27.15 -17.47
N VAL A 186 -31.38 27.07 -16.14
CA VAL A 186 -31.24 25.81 -15.39
C VAL A 186 -32.37 24.82 -15.74
N SER A 187 -33.58 25.32 -16.00
CA SER A 187 -34.72 24.48 -16.43
C SER A 187 -34.49 23.84 -17.80
N VAL A 188 -33.84 24.54 -18.73
CA VAL A 188 -33.43 23.97 -20.04
C VAL A 188 -32.40 22.86 -19.83
N PHE A 189 -31.45 23.05 -18.93
CA PHE A 189 -30.45 22.02 -18.59
C PHE A 189 -31.10 20.82 -17.89
N ALA A 190 -32.07 21.03 -16.99
CA ALA A 190 -32.85 19.96 -16.38
C ALA A 190 -33.64 19.15 -17.43
N LEU A 191 -34.22 19.83 -18.43
CA LEU A 191 -34.90 19.16 -19.54
C LEU A 191 -33.91 18.32 -20.36
N ALA A 192 -32.74 18.86 -20.69
CA ALA A 192 -31.68 18.14 -21.37
C ALA A 192 -31.23 16.91 -20.56
N SER A 193 -31.03 17.05 -19.25
CA SER A 193 -30.68 15.95 -18.34
C SER A 193 -31.73 14.83 -18.37
N TRP A 194 -33.01 15.19 -18.31
CA TRP A 194 -34.11 14.24 -18.38
C TRP A 194 -34.13 13.48 -19.73
N VAL A 195 -33.97 14.18 -20.85
CA VAL A 195 -33.92 13.55 -22.20
C VAL A 195 -32.69 12.66 -22.36
N ILE A 196 -31.51 13.11 -21.92
CA ILE A 196 -30.25 12.36 -21.96
C ILE A 196 -30.35 11.08 -21.12
N SER A 197 -31.25 11.00 -20.13
CA SER A 197 -31.44 9.82 -19.30
C SER A 197 -32.25 8.69 -19.96
N TRP A 198 -32.99 8.94 -21.04
CA TRP A 198 -33.83 7.92 -21.68
C TRP A 198 -33.08 6.71 -22.26
N PRO A 199 -31.89 6.86 -22.88
CA PRO A 199 -31.10 5.74 -23.38
C PRO A 199 -30.51 4.82 -22.30
N ILE A 200 -30.66 5.14 -21.00
CA ILE A 200 -30.19 4.26 -19.91
C ILE A 200 -30.93 2.91 -20.02
N PRO A 201 -30.23 1.76 -20.05
CA PRO A 201 -30.88 0.45 -20.17
C PRO A 201 -31.78 0.11 -18.98
N GLU A 202 -32.80 -0.73 -19.22
CA GLU A 202 -33.60 -1.27 -18.12
C GLU A 202 -32.81 -2.27 -17.26
N THR A 203 -32.99 -2.14 -15.95
CA THR A 203 -32.41 -2.99 -14.91
C THR A 203 -33.41 -4.01 -14.38
N GLN A 204 -32.90 -5.11 -13.83
CA GLN A 204 -33.75 -6.14 -13.23
C GLN A 204 -34.36 -5.64 -11.92
N VAL A 205 -35.63 -5.99 -11.70
CA VAL A 205 -36.34 -5.67 -10.45
C VAL A 205 -36.06 -6.78 -9.45
N ILE A 206 -35.39 -6.45 -8.35
CA ILE A 206 -35.27 -7.35 -7.19
C ILE A 206 -36.63 -7.32 -6.50
N ARG A 207 -37.28 -8.46 -6.22
CA ARG A 207 -38.56 -8.45 -5.50
C ARG A 207 -38.36 -7.90 -4.07
N ALA A 208 -38.50 -6.59 -3.91
CA ALA A 208 -38.43 -5.93 -2.62
C ALA A 208 -39.59 -6.41 -1.73
N LYS A 209 -39.31 -6.58 -0.43
CA LYS A 209 -40.31 -6.87 0.60
C LYS A 209 -41.40 -5.76 0.60
N PRO A 210 -42.64 -6.07 1.02
CA PRO A 210 -43.71 -5.07 1.08
C PRO A 210 -43.30 -3.90 1.97
N PHE A 211 -43.80 -2.71 1.62
CA PHE A 211 -43.53 -1.47 2.35
C PHE A 211 -43.95 -1.61 3.83
N ARG A 212 -43.13 -1.09 4.74
CA ARG A 212 -43.42 -1.02 6.17
C ARG A 212 -42.92 0.31 6.71
N ALA A 213 -43.74 1.04 7.46
CA ALA A 213 -43.39 2.34 8.05
C ALA A 213 -42.12 2.29 8.93
N SER A 214 -41.81 1.14 9.53
CA SER A 214 -40.56 0.89 10.27
C SER A 214 -39.27 1.15 9.45
N LEU A 215 -39.37 1.23 8.12
CA LEU A 215 -38.25 1.54 7.23
C LEU A 215 -37.63 2.91 7.52
N PHE A 216 -38.44 3.90 7.87
CA PHE A 216 -37.98 5.25 8.23
C PHE A 216 -37.22 5.32 9.55
N VAL A 217 -37.27 4.27 10.38
CA VAL A 217 -36.55 4.24 11.67
C VAL A 217 -35.37 3.27 11.63
N ARG A 218 -35.38 2.30 10.70
CA ARG A 218 -34.37 1.24 10.61
C ARG A 218 -32.94 1.76 10.42
N HIS A 219 -32.74 2.81 9.63
CA HIS A 219 -31.40 3.37 9.40
C HIS A 219 -30.79 4.00 10.66
N PHE A 220 -31.60 4.45 11.63
CA PHE A 220 -31.10 4.87 12.95
C PHE A 220 -30.61 3.67 13.77
N HIS A 221 -31.23 2.50 13.63
CA HIS A 221 -30.71 1.27 14.24
C HIS A 221 -29.36 0.85 13.62
N ASP A 222 -29.22 0.98 12.29
CA ASP A 222 -27.96 0.72 11.60
C ASP A 222 -26.84 1.69 12.05
N LEU A 223 -27.19 2.91 12.45
CA LEU A 223 -26.24 3.84 13.07
C LEU A 223 -25.70 3.32 14.41
N PHE A 224 -26.56 2.78 15.29
CA PHE A 224 -26.09 2.14 16.53
C PHE A 224 -25.20 0.93 16.26
N TYR A 225 -25.49 0.17 15.20
CA TYR A 225 -24.64 -0.93 14.76
C TYR A 225 -23.24 -0.44 14.36
N LEU A 226 -23.14 0.64 13.58
CA LEU A 226 -21.88 1.26 13.19
C LEU A 226 -21.03 1.67 14.40
N PHE A 227 -21.64 2.29 15.42
CA PHE A 227 -20.92 2.74 16.62
C PHE A 227 -20.38 1.60 17.50
N LYS A 228 -20.96 0.39 17.41
CA LYS A 228 -20.44 -0.80 18.11
C LYS A 228 -19.13 -1.32 17.48
N HIS A 229 -18.87 -1.02 16.21
CA HIS A 229 -17.66 -1.45 15.50
C HIS A 229 -16.51 -0.48 15.74
N ARG A 230 -15.55 -0.89 16.58
CA ARG A 230 -14.44 -0.03 17.05
C ARG A 230 -13.61 0.62 15.94
N GLY A 231 -13.36 -0.08 14.83
CA GLY A 231 -12.60 0.46 13.70
C GLY A 231 -13.43 1.38 12.81
N LEU A 232 -14.65 0.96 12.45
CA LEU A 232 -15.52 1.67 11.52
C LEU A 232 -16.07 2.98 12.10
N ARG A 233 -16.35 3.03 13.41
CA ARG A 233 -16.94 4.22 14.05
C ARG A 233 -16.07 5.47 13.89
N TYR A 234 -14.75 5.35 14.04
CA TYR A 234 -13.86 6.51 13.96
C TYR A 234 -13.69 6.99 12.53
N ALA A 235 -13.63 6.07 11.56
CA ALA A 235 -13.60 6.42 10.15
C ALA A 235 -14.90 7.12 9.71
N ALA A 236 -16.06 6.62 10.14
CA ALA A 236 -17.35 7.25 9.87
C ALA A 236 -17.51 8.61 10.56
N MET A 237 -17.03 8.76 11.80
CA MET A 237 -17.02 10.07 12.48
C MET A 237 -16.10 11.06 11.77
N GLY A 238 -14.96 10.62 11.24
CA GLY A 238 -14.06 11.45 10.43
C GLY A 238 -14.68 11.88 9.11
N ASP A 239 -15.38 10.98 8.41
CA ASP A 239 -16.15 11.31 7.20
C ASP A 239 -17.24 12.35 7.51
N ALA A 240 -18.03 12.11 8.55
CA ALA A 240 -19.09 13.03 8.98
C ALA A 240 -18.53 14.40 9.39
N TRP A 241 -17.41 14.44 10.12
CA TRP A 241 -16.72 15.67 10.48
C TRP A 241 -16.26 16.45 9.24
N PHE A 242 -15.62 15.79 8.27
CA PHE A 242 -15.13 16.45 7.06
C PHE A 242 -16.26 17.12 6.28
N TRP A 243 -17.33 16.39 5.98
CA TRP A 243 -18.47 16.93 5.21
C TRP A 243 -19.27 17.96 5.99
N GLY A 244 -19.43 17.75 7.30
CA GLY A 244 -20.09 18.71 8.18
C GLY A 244 -19.32 20.03 8.24
N VAL A 245 -18.00 19.97 8.44
CA VAL A 245 -17.13 21.16 8.44
C VAL A 245 -17.05 21.81 7.07
N GLY A 246 -17.05 21.03 5.98
CA GLY A 246 -17.17 21.58 4.63
C GLY A 246 -18.47 22.35 4.42
N SER A 247 -19.58 21.85 4.98
CA SER A 247 -20.88 22.55 4.95
C SER A 247 -20.87 23.82 5.81
N PHE A 248 -20.25 23.78 6.99
CA PHE A 248 -20.03 24.97 7.82
C PHE A 248 -19.18 26.02 7.09
N PHE A 249 -18.07 25.60 6.50
CA PHE A 249 -17.18 26.49 5.78
C PHE A 249 -17.84 27.11 4.54
N TYR A 250 -18.68 26.35 3.82
CA TYR A 250 -19.52 26.91 2.76
C TYR A 250 -20.39 28.06 3.26
N LEU A 251 -21.04 27.90 4.41
CA LEU A 251 -21.86 28.97 5.01
C LEU A 251 -21.01 30.20 5.36
N VAL A 252 -19.85 29.97 5.96
CA VAL A 252 -18.90 31.03 6.33
C VAL A 252 -18.38 31.78 5.10
N LEU A 253 -18.07 31.10 3.98
CA LEU A 253 -17.60 31.77 2.76
C LEU A 253 -18.67 32.69 2.15
N VAL A 254 -19.93 32.24 2.13
CA VAL A 254 -21.05 33.05 1.65
C VAL A 254 -21.23 34.28 2.56
N LYS A 255 -21.20 34.09 3.88
CA LYS A 255 -21.26 35.21 4.84
C LYS A 255 -20.08 36.17 4.68
N LEU A 256 -18.87 35.64 4.56
CA LEU A 256 -17.63 36.42 4.40
C LEU A 256 -17.67 37.25 3.13
N SER A 257 -18.19 36.72 2.01
CA SER A 257 -18.29 37.52 0.78
C SER A 257 -19.24 38.70 0.93
N GLY A 258 -20.34 38.53 1.68
CA GLY A 258 -21.23 39.61 2.07
C GLY A 258 -20.63 40.60 3.07
N GLU A 259 -19.63 40.20 3.87
CA GLU A 259 -18.84 41.08 4.74
C GLU A 259 -17.80 41.90 3.99
N VAL A 260 -17.23 41.37 2.92
CA VAL A 260 -16.19 42.05 2.13
C VAL A 260 -16.80 43.02 1.09
N VAL A 261 -17.88 42.61 0.42
CA VAL A 261 -18.47 43.34 -0.72
C VAL A 261 -19.79 44.04 -0.34
N VAL A 262 -19.92 44.48 0.92
CA VAL A 262 -21.17 45.00 1.51
C VAL A 262 -21.93 45.93 0.55
N GLY A 263 -23.14 45.52 0.14
CA GLY A 263 -24.06 46.34 -0.65
C GLY A 263 -23.63 46.60 -2.10
N LYS A 264 -22.66 45.84 -2.63
CA LYS A 264 -22.18 45.94 -4.02
C LYS A 264 -22.36 44.61 -4.77
N VAL A 265 -22.44 44.72 -6.09
CA VAL A 265 -22.35 43.57 -7.01
C VAL A 265 -20.97 42.95 -6.89
N GLY A 266 -20.86 41.62 -6.82
CA GLY A 266 -19.58 40.91 -6.67
C GLY A 266 -19.53 39.92 -5.50
N MET A 267 -20.53 39.92 -4.61
CA MET A 267 -20.63 38.97 -3.49
C MET A 267 -20.65 37.52 -3.98
N GLY A 268 -21.37 37.27 -5.08
CA GLY A 268 -21.48 35.95 -5.69
C GLY A 268 -20.13 35.46 -6.21
N SER A 269 -19.52 36.27 -7.05
CA SER A 269 -18.27 36.01 -7.73
C SER A 269 -17.15 35.68 -6.74
N LEU A 270 -17.08 36.42 -5.63
CA LEU A 270 -16.05 36.24 -4.62
C LEU A 270 -16.19 34.90 -3.86
N TYR A 271 -17.39 34.55 -3.37
CA TYR A 271 -17.55 33.24 -2.70
C TYR A 271 -17.41 32.09 -3.71
N GLY A 272 -17.94 32.26 -4.93
CA GLY A 272 -17.87 31.23 -5.97
C GLY A 272 -16.41 30.90 -6.29
N TYR A 273 -15.57 31.92 -6.41
CA TYR A 273 -14.14 31.79 -6.62
C TYR A 273 -13.44 31.07 -5.46
N TRP A 274 -13.66 31.49 -4.20
CA TRP A 274 -13.05 30.80 -3.04
C TRP A 274 -13.50 29.34 -2.92
N PHE A 275 -14.78 29.06 -3.17
CA PHE A 275 -15.30 27.70 -3.13
C PHE A 275 -14.69 26.83 -4.24
N LEU A 276 -14.45 27.40 -5.42
CA LEU A 276 -13.74 26.74 -6.51
C LEU A 276 -12.29 26.40 -6.10
N LEU A 277 -11.56 27.31 -5.46
CA LEU A 277 -10.19 27.08 -4.96
C LEU A 277 -10.13 25.90 -3.97
N VAL A 278 -11.08 25.85 -3.02
CA VAL A 278 -11.19 24.72 -2.08
C VAL A 278 -11.44 23.42 -2.83
N GLY A 279 -12.34 23.43 -3.81
CA GLY A 279 -12.62 22.29 -4.67
C GLY A 279 -11.39 21.79 -5.44
N PHE A 280 -10.60 22.69 -6.04
CA PHE A 280 -9.33 22.36 -6.66
C PHE A 280 -8.32 21.78 -5.66
N GLY A 281 -8.26 22.33 -4.46
CA GLY A 281 -7.46 21.77 -3.35
C GLY A 281 -7.83 20.32 -3.04
N ILE A 282 -9.14 20.03 -2.92
CA ILE A 282 -9.64 18.66 -2.68
C ILE A 282 -9.22 17.72 -3.81
N MET A 283 -9.31 18.17 -5.07
CA MET A 283 -8.89 17.38 -6.23
C MET A 283 -7.39 17.07 -6.19
N LEU A 284 -6.53 18.07 -5.96
CA LEU A 284 -5.08 17.90 -5.87
C LEU A 284 -4.69 16.97 -4.70
N GLY A 285 -5.30 17.16 -3.52
CA GLY A 285 -5.04 16.31 -2.37
C GLY A 285 -5.52 14.86 -2.58
N SER A 286 -6.65 14.67 -3.26
CA SER A 286 -7.16 13.32 -3.60
C SER A 286 -6.23 12.59 -4.57
N LEU A 287 -5.70 13.29 -5.58
CA LEU A 287 -4.70 12.74 -6.52
C LEU A 287 -3.40 12.39 -5.81
N PHE A 288 -2.96 13.24 -4.87
CA PHE A 288 -1.77 13.00 -4.05
C PHE A 288 -1.92 11.75 -3.17
N VAL A 289 -3.06 11.61 -2.47
CA VAL A 289 -3.39 10.41 -1.68
C VAL A 289 -3.44 9.17 -2.57
N ALA A 290 -4.08 9.24 -3.75
CA ALA A 290 -4.17 8.13 -4.68
C ALA A 290 -2.79 7.69 -5.22
N TYR A 291 -1.89 8.65 -5.46
CA TYR A 291 -0.51 8.36 -5.87
C TYR A 291 0.26 7.61 -4.78
N LEU A 292 0.16 8.04 -3.52
CA LEU A 292 0.84 7.40 -2.40
C LEU A 292 0.27 6.01 -2.07
N ASN A 293 -1.05 5.85 -2.17
CA ASN A 293 -1.79 4.61 -1.90
C ASN A 293 -1.79 3.60 -3.07
N ARG A 294 -0.96 3.78 -4.11
CA ARG A 294 -0.85 2.81 -5.21
C ARG A 294 -0.57 1.40 -4.68
N GLY A 295 -1.57 0.54 -4.75
CA GLY A 295 -1.54 -0.88 -4.34
C GLY A 295 -1.94 -1.19 -2.91
N ARG A 296 -2.19 -0.18 -2.04
CA ARG A 296 -2.53 -0.38 -0.61
C ARG A 296 -3.20 0.85 0.00
N LEU A 297 -4.17 0.63 0.87
CA LEU A 297 -4.82 1.72 1.61
C LEU A 297 -4.01 2.06 2.88
N GLU A 298 -3.27 3.17 2.85
CA GLU A 298 -2.57 3.70 4.04
C GLU A 298 -3.37 4.83 4.68
N ILE A 299 -3.87 4.62 5.90
CA ILE A 299 -4.59 5.64 6.70
C ILE A 299 -3.67 6.65 7.38
N GLY A 300 -2.36 6.44 7.32
CA GLY A 300 -1.34 7.28 7.98
C GLY A 300 -1.22 8.70 7.46
N LEU A 301 -1.86 9.03 6.32
CA LEU A 301 -1.92 10.39 5.80
C LEU A 301 -2.96 11.26 6.51
N SER A 302 -3.99 10.65 7.12
CA SER A 302 -5.08 11.38 7.75
C SER A 302 -4.66 12.30 8.90
N PRO A 303 -3.69 11.94 9.78
CA PRO A 303 -3.13 12.86 10.77
C PRO A 303 -2.57 14.16 10.20
N ILE A 304 -1.92 14.11 9.03
CA ILE A 304 -1.35 15.30 8.37
C ILE A 304 -2.48 16.25 7.97
N GLY A 305 -3.52 15.70 7.33
CA GLY A 305 -4.72 16.45 6.99
C GLY A 305 -5.39 17.05 8.23
N ALA A 306 -5.60 16.25 9.27
CA ALA A 306 -6.31 16.66 10.48
C ALA A 306 -5.59 17.76 11.27
N LEU A 307 -4.25 17.74 11.32
CA LEU A 307 -3.44 18.79 11.96
C LEU A 307 -3.25 20.01 11.06
N GLY A 308 -3.25 19.85 9.74
CA GLY A 308 -3.17 20.95 8.78
C GLY A 308 -4.41 21.86 8.81
N ILE A 309 -5.61 21.28 8.87
CA ILE A 309 -6.88 22.03 8.87
C ILE A 309 -6.93 23.19 9.90
N PRO A 310 -6.66 22.99 11.22
CA PRO A 310 -6.68 24.09 12.19
C PRO A 310 -5.60 25.15 11.93
N ILE A 311 -4.43 24.77 11.42
CA ILE A 311 -3.38 25.73 11.02
C ILE A 311 -3.87 26.60 9.86
N ILE A 312 -4.56 26.00 8.88
CA ILE A 312 -5.14 26.75 7.76
C ILE A 312 -6.30 27.64 8.22
N TYR A 313 -7.12 27.23 9.19
CA TYR A 313 -8.13 28.13 9.77
C TYR A 313 -7.53 29.35 10.45
N LEU A 314 -6.43 29.19 11.20
CA LEU A 314 -5.68 30.31 11.73
C LEU A 314 -5.15 31.21 10.61
N GLY A 315 -4.62 30.61 9.53
CA GLY A 315 -4.20 31.33 8.33
C GLY A 315 -5.33 32.16 7.69
N LEU A 316 -6.53 31.59 7.52
CA LEU A 316 -7.70 32.27 6.98
C LEU A 316 -8.22 33.40 7.89
N TYR A 317 -8.11 33.23 9.21
CA TYR A 317 -8.44 34.27 10.18
C TYR A 317 -7.49 35.48 10.03
N LEU A 318 -6.19 35.22 9.97
CA LEU A 318 -5.15 36.24 9.89
C LEU A 318 -5.05 36.91 8.50
N ALA A 319 -5.29 36.17 7.42
CA ALA A 319 -5.17 36.67 6.07
C ALA A 319 -6.32 37.62 5.70
N GLU A 320 -6.01 38.70 4.98
CA GLU A 320 -7.03 39.55 4.38
C GLU A 320 -7.78 38.77 3.29
N PRO A 321 -9.13 38.78 3.25
CA PRO A 321 -9.88 37.95 2.30
C PRO A 321 -9.54 38.19 0.82
N THR A 322 -9.14 39.41 0.46
CA THR A 322 -8.74 39.78 -0.91
C THR A 322 -7.28 39.50 -1.24
N ALA A 323 -6.48 39.05 -0.28
CA ALA A 323 -5.06 38.76 -0.48
C ALA A 323 -4.84 37.37 -1.06
N VAL A 324 -3.77 37.22 -1.86
CA VAL A 324 -3.33 35.92 -2.41
C VAL A 324 -3.07 34.89 -1.31
N THR A 325 -2.69 35.34 -0.11
CA THR A 325 -2.50 34.46 1.06
C THR A 325 -3.79 33.76 1.47
N PHE A 326 -4.95 34.43 1.39
CA PHE A 326 -6.25 33.83 1.65
C PHE A 326 -6.61 32.79 0.60
N ASP A 327 -6.35 33.08 -0.68
CA ASP A 327 -6.54 32.13 -1.79
C ASP A 327 -5.69 30.87 -1.61
N CYS A 328 -4.41 31.02 -1.26
CA CYS A 328 -3.52 29.90 -0.93
C CYS A 328 -4.06 29.09 0.25
N CYS A 329 -4.64 29.74 1.26
CA CYS A 329 -5.27 29.07 2.39
C CYS A 329 -6.52 28.30 1.98
N CYS A 330 -7.39 28.85 1.13
CA CYS A 330 -8.56 28.15 0.58
C CYS A 330 -8.16 26.87 -0.19
N LEU A 331 -7.16 26.97 -1.08
CA LEU A 331 -6.62 25.82 -1.80
C LEU A 331 -5.99 24.79 -0.85
N SER A 332 -5.22 25.25 0.15
CA SER A 332 -4.59 24.40 1.15
C SER A 332 -5.62 23.69 2.04
N LEU A 333 -6.72 24.36 2.40
CA LEU A 333 -7.80 23.78 3.20
C LEU A 333 -8.40 22.56 2.48
N GLY A 334 -8.67 22.71 1.17
CA GLY A 334 -9.13 21.60 0.34
C GLY A 334 -8.12 20.45 0.28
N PHE A 335 -6.84 20.77 0.10
CA PHE A 335 -5.76 19.78 0.04
C PHE A 335 -5.64 18.98 1.36
N PHE A 336 -5.49 19.65 2.50
CA PHE A 336 -5.41 18.99 3.80
C PHE A 336 -6.72 18.28 4.17
N GLY A 337 -7.87 18.82 3.77
CA GLY A 337 -9.16 18.15 3.83
C GLY A 337 -9.14 16.77 3.15
N ALA A 338 -8.63 16.71 1.91
CA ALA A 338 -8.51 15.46 1.17
C ALA A 338 -7.52 14.47 1.80
N LEU A 339 -6.38 14.94 2.31
CA LEU A 339 -5.44 14.09 3.07
C LEU A 339 -6.10 13.48 4.31
N PHE A 340 -7.04 14.20 4.94
CA PHE A 340 -7.81 13.71 6.08
C PHE A 340 -8.88 12.68 5.66
N PHE A 341 -9.81 13.04 4.77
CA PHE A 341 -11.02 12.25 4.54
C PHE A 341 -10.81 11.07 3.58
N VAL A 342 -9.97 11.20 2.53
CA VAL A 342 -9.86 10.17 1.47
C VAL A 342 -9.38 8.83 2.05
N PRO A 343 -8.33 8.76 2.89
CA PRO A 343 -7.91 7.49 3.47
C PRO A 343 -8.94 6.90 4.44
N LEU A 344 -9.64 7.74 5.23
CA LEU A 344 -10.67 7.30 6.17
C LEU A 344 -11.89 6.72 5.46
N ASN A 345 -12.35 7.37 4.40
CA ASN A 345 -13.45 6.87 3.58
C ASN A 345 -13.06 5.58 2.85
N GLY A 346 -11.83 5.50 2.34
CA GLY A 346 -11.30 4.25 1.78
C GLY A 346 -11.29 3.12 2.80
N TYR A 347 -10.92 3.40 4.05
CA TYR A 347 -10.87 2.42 5.14
C TYR A 347 -12.26 1.94 5.53
N LEU A 348 -13.22 2.85 5.63
CA LEU A 348 -14.62 2.52 5.89
C LEU A 348 -15.18 1.56 4.84
N GLN A 349 -14.82 1.75 3.57
CA GLN A 349 -15.29 0.93 2.46
C GLN A 349 -14.59 -0.43 2.37
N ASP A 350 -13.29 -0.48 2.65
CA ASP A 350 -12.47 -1.70 2.61
C ASP A 350 -12.82 -2.66 3.76
N GLN A 351 -13.06 -2.13 4.96
CA GLN A 351 -13.35 -2.95 6.14
C GLN A 351 -14.81 -3.41 6.24
N ALA A 352 -15.71 -2.83 5.43
CA ALA A 352 -17.10 -3.23 5.40
C ALA A 352 -17.27 -4.54 4.62
N LYS A 353 -17.63 -5.63 5.32
CA LYS A 353 -17.94 -6.94 4.72
C LYS A 353 -18.96 -6.79 3.60
N GLU A 354 -18.83 -7.57 2.52
CA GLU A 354 -19.70 -7.44 1.33
C GLU A 354 -21.21 -7.48 1.66
N GLU A 355 -21.61 -8.33 2.61
CA GLU A 355 -23.00 -8.51 3.04
C GLU A 355 -23.56 -7.34 3.88
N GLU A 356 -22.69 -6.61 4.58
CA GLU A 356 -23.06 -5.52 5.50
C GLU A 356 -22.71 -4.13 4.95
N ARG A 357 -21.96 -4.06 3.83
CA ARG A 357 -21.47 -2.82 3.23
C ARG A 357 -22.58 -1.81 2.98
N GLY A 358 -23.72 -2.24 2.46
CA GLY A 358 -24.87 -1.36 2.23
C GLY A 358 -25.38 -0.71 3.52
N LYS A 359 -25.46 -1.46 4.62
CA LYS A 359 -25.90 -0.97 5.93
C LYS A 359 -24.89 0.01 6.54
N ILE A 360 -23.61 -0.35 6.51
CA ILE A 360 -22.51 0.49 7.04
C ILE A 360 -22.44 1.82 6.29
N LEU A 361 -22.53 1.80 4.95
CA LEU A 361 -22.52 3.02 4.15
C LEU A 361 -23.76 3.88 4.38
N ALA A 362 -24.94 3.28 4.50
CA ALA A 362 -26.17 4.02 4.82
C ALA A 362 -26.09 4.67 6.20
N ALA A 363 -25.60 3.95 7.22
CA ALA A 363 -25.38 4.46 8.57
C ALA A 363 -24.36 5.60 8.59
N SER A 364 -23.24 5.46 7.87
CA SER A 364 -22.23 6.52 7.75
C SER A 364 -22.81 7.76 7.07
N ASN A 365 -23.53 7.59 5.97
CA ASN A 365 -24.17 8.71 5.29
C ASN A 365 -25.18 9.42 6.19
N LEU A 366 -25.98 8.68 6.96
CA LEU A 366 -26.88 9.27 7.96
C LEU A 366 -26.12 10.10 8.99
N LEU A 367 -25.02 9.56 9.55
CA LEU A 367 -24.18 10.28 10.50
C LEU A 367 -23.64 11.58 9.88
N THR A 368 -23.19 11.52 8.64
CA THR A 368 -22.73 12.68 7.87
C THR A 368 -23.80 13.74 7.72
N GLN A 369 -25.03 13.37 7.35
CA GLN A 369 -26.13 14.31 7.23
C GLN A 369 -26.53 14.93 8.58
N LEU A 370 -26.56 14.14 9.66
CA LEU A 370 -26.87 14.64 11.01
C LEU A 370 -25.79 15.60 11.52
N CYS A 371 -24.51 15.30 11.28
CA CYS A 371 -23.40 16.19 11.61
C CYS A 371 -23.48 17.49 10.81
N GLY A 372 -23.81 17.41 9.51
CA GLY A 372 -24.04 18.57 8.64
C GLY A 372 -25.15 19.48 9.18
N ILE A 373 -26.33 18.94 9.50
CA ILE A 373 -27.42 19.71 10.11
C ILE A 373 -26.96 20.36 11.43
N GLY A 374 -26.28 19.59 12.29
CA GLY A 374 -25.75 20.11 13.55
C GLY A 374 -24.82 21.31 13.37
N LEU A 375 -23.91 21.25 12.39
CA LEU A 375 -22.98 22.34 12.10
C LEU A 375 -23.65 23.52 11.39
N ILE A 376 -24.68 23.31 10.57
CA ILE A 376 -25.49 24.41 10.02
C ILE A 376 -26.23 25.15 11.14
N LEU A 377 -26.84 24.42 12.09
CA LEU A 377 -27.50 25.01 13.25
C LEU A 377 -26.49 25.72 14.16
N PHE A 378 -25.29 25.16 14.31
CA PHE A 378 -24.22 25.81 15.05
C PHE A 378 -23.79 27.13 14.40
N HIS A 379 -23.57 27.14 13.08
CA HIS A 379 -23.34 28.38 12.32
C HIS A 379 -24.49 29.38 12.51
N ALA A 380 -25.75 28.93 12.42
CA ALA A 380 -26.91 29.79 12.62
C ALA A 380 -26.94 30.40 14.04
N TYR A 381 -26.55 29.64 15.06
CA TYR A 381 -26.41 30.15 16.42
C TYR A 381 -25.28 31.19 16.53
N LEU A 382 -24.09 30.92 15.99
CA LEU A 382 -22.97 31.86 16.01
C LEU A 382 -23.30 33.16 15.24
N SER A 383 -23.90 33.04 14.06
CA SER A 383 -24.23 34.19 13.21
C SER A 383 -25.42 34.99 13.74
N ASN A 384 -26.55 34.35 14.04
CA ASN A 384 -27.80 35.07 14.31
C ASN A 384 -27.97 35.42 15.79
N VAL A 385 -27.46 34.60 16.71
CA VAL A 385 -27.60 34.80 18.16
C VAL A 385 -26.38 35.53 18.73
N LEU A 386 -25.18 35.01 18.48
CA LEU A 386 -23.94 35.62 18.99
C LEU A 386 -23.42 36.77 18.11
N LYS A 387 -23.93 36.92 16.87
CA LYS A 387 -23.57 37.99 15.93
C LYS A 387 -22.06 38.07 15.65
N LEU A 388 -21.39 36.92 15.67
CA LEU A 388 -19.98 36.83 15.31
C LEU A 388 -19.79 37.15 13.82
N SER A 389 -18.65 37.67 13.43
CA SER A 389 -18.21 37.79 12.04
C SER A 389 -17.83 36.43 11.45
N ALA A 390 -17.76 36.32 10.13
CA ALA A 390 -17.33 35.10 9.45
C ALA A 390 -15.93 34.65 9.89
N LYS A 391 -15.00 35.58 10.12
CA LYS A 391 -13.65 35.26 10.62
C LYS A 391 -13.65 34.74 12.05
N GLU A 392 -14.46 35.32 12.95
CA GLU A 392 -14.59 34.82 14.32
C GLU A 392 -15.18 33.41 14.35
N GLU A 393 -16.12 33.10 13.45
CA GLU A 393 -16.63 31.73 13.30
C GLU A 393 -15.55 30.73 12.86
N LEU A 394 -14.61 31.13 11.98
CA LEU A 394 -13.44 30.30 11.63
C LEU A 394 -12.55 30.03 12.84
N LEU A 395 -12.37 31.03 13.71
CA LEU A 395 -11.60 30.87 14.94
C LEU A 395 -12.29 29.91 15.93
N VAL A 396 -13.62 29.98 16.03
CA VAL A 396 -14.40 29.08 16.89
C VAL A 396 -14.32 27.63 16.39
N ILE A 397 -14.47 27.38 15.09
CA ILE A 397 -14.41 26.00 14.52
C ILE A 397 -12.99 25.41 14.52
N MET A 398 -11.95 26.26 14.59
CA MET A 398 -10.56 25.83 14.73
C MET A 398 -10.32 25.01 15.99
N ALA A 399 -10.95 25.36 17.12
CA ALA A 399 -10.77 24.65 18.39
C ALA A 399 -11.18 23.16 18.33
N PRO A 400 -12.41 22.79 17.91
CA PRO A 400 -12.78 21.40 17.73
C PRO A 400 -11.97 20.72 16.61
N ALA A 401 -11.57 21.44 15.55
CA ALA A 401 -10.68 20.91 14.51
C ALA A 401 -9.31 20.51 15.09
N LEU A 402 -8.74 21.31 15.98
CA LEU A 402 -7.47 21.00 16.66
C LEU A 402 -7.60 19.79 17.58
N VAL A 403 -8.69 19.69 18.36
CA VAL A 403 -8.95 18.51 19.20
C VAL A 403 -9.03 17.24 18.35
N ILE A 404 -9.77 17.28 17.25
CA ILE A 404 -9.89 16.15 16.32
C ILE A 404 -8.54 15.85 15.64
N GLY A 405 -7.77 16.88 15.29
CA GLY A 405 -6.41 16.76 14.78
C GLY A 405 -5.50 16.00 15.73
N LEU A 406 -5.46 16.41 17.01
CA LEU A 406 -4.65 15.77 18.04
C LEU A 406 -5.12 14.34 18.35
N LEU A 407 -6.43 14.09 18.41
CA LEU A 407 -6.98 12.74 18.61
C LEU A 407 -6.65 11.83 17.43
N THR A 408 -6.74 12.33 16.20
CA THR A 408 -6.40 11.58 14.98
C THR A 408 -4.91 11.26 14.98
N ALA A 409 -4.04 12.24 15.25
CA ALA A 409 -2.60 12.04 15.33
C ALA A 409 -2.20 11.04 16.41
N ARG A 410 -2.83 11.10 17.59
CA ARG A 410 -2.59 10.14 18.69
C ARG A 410 -3.02 8.72 18.31
N ASN A 411 -4.23 8.55 17.75
CA ASN A 411 -4.80 7.23 17.48
C ASN A 411 -4.17 6.55 16.26
N LEU A 412 -3.72 7.33 15.27
CA LEU A 412 -3.11 6.85 14.03
C LEU A 412 -1.60 7.08 14.01
N PHE A 413 -0.95 7.31 15.15
CA PHE A 413 0.50 7.59 15.21
C PHE A 413 1.34 6.46 14.60
N GLU A 414 0.98 5.20 14.88
CA GLU A 414 1.61 4.03 14.27
C GLU A 414 1.44 4.03 12.74
N ASP A 415 0.23 4.30 12.25
CA ASP A 415 -0.08 4.34 10.83
C ASP A 415 0.65 5.49 10.13
N PHE A 416 0.75 6.65 10.78
CA PHE A 416 1.52 7.80 10.34
C PHE A 416 2.99 7.43 10.15
N CYS A 417 3.64 6.90 11.18
CA CYS A 417 5.02 6.45 11.08
C CYS A 417 5.19 5.42 9.97
N ARG A 418 4.29 4.44 9.88
CA ARG A 418 4.31 3.40 8.83
C ARG A 418 4.21 4.00 7.44
N ALA A 419 3.33 4.98 7.21
CA ALA A 419 3.19 5.66 5.92
C ALA A 419 4.47 6.40 5.52
N TRP A 420 5.09 7.12 6.45
CA TRP A 420 6.37 7.80 6.22
C TRP A 420 7.51 6.82 5.94
N PHE A 421 7.64 5.76 6.75
CA PHE A 421 8.63 4.71 6.51
C PHE A 421 8.42 4.07 5.14
N HIS A 422 7.18 3.79 4.76
CA HIS A 422 6.88 3.22 3.45
C HIS A 422 7.25 4.16 2.30
N MET A 423 7.00 5.46 2.45
CA MET A 423 7.40 6.47 1.48
C MET A 423 8.92 6.54 1.33
N ILE A 424 9.65 6.53 2.44
CA ILE A 424 11.12 6.50 2.45
C ILE A 424 11.61 5.21 1.78
N LEU A 425 11.06 4.06 2.14
CA LEU A 425 11.43 2.77 1.55
C LEU A 425 11.20 2.74 0.04
N LYS A 426 10.14 3.36 -0.49
CA LYS A 426 9.90 3.44 -1.96
C LYS A 426 10.98 4.23 -2.70
N ILE A 427 11.68 5.14 -2.04
CA ILE A 427 12.78 5.92 -2.63
C ILE A 427 14.04 5.07 -2.71
N PHE A 428 14.38 4.36 -1.64
CA PHE A 428 15.65 3.62 -1.53
C PHE A 428 15.55 2.15 -2.00
N TYR A 429 14.36 1.57 -1.97
CA TYR A 429 14.12 0.15 -2.20
C TYR A 429 12.98 -0.09 -3.20
N ARG A 430 13.14 -1.12 -4.03
CA ARG A 430 12.10 -1.67 -4.91
C ARG A 430 11.68 -3.03 -4.39
N ILE A 431 10.61 -3.05 -3.58
CA ILE A 431 10.07 -4.27 -2.97
C ILE A 431 9.12 -4.96 -3.96
N LYS A 432 9.50 -6.15 -4.45
CA LYS A 432 8.63 -7.06 -5.22
C LYS A 432 7.93 -8.00 -4.25
N ILE A 433 6.59 -8.07 -4.31
CA ILE A 433 5.79 -8.96 -3.47
C ILE A 433 5.21 -10.04 -4.36
N VAL A 434 5.37 -11.31 -3.99
CA VAL A 434 4.85 -12.47 -4.73
C VAL A 434 4.08 -13.37 -3.78
N GLY A 435 2.89 -13.83 -4.16
CA GLY A 435 2.10 -14.79 -3.37
C GLY A 435 1.17 -14.17 -2.33
N MET A 436 0.98 -12.85 -2.31
CA MET A 436 0.21 -12.15 -1.27
C MET A 436 -1.28 -12.53 -1.27
N GLU A 437 -1.82 -13.02 -2.39
CA GLU A 437 -3.17 -13.56 -2.50
C GLU A 437 -3.45 -14.75 -1.56
N ARG A 438 -2.40 -15.39 -1.05
CA ARG A 438 -2.45 -16.54 -0.14
C ARG A 438 -2.53 -16.13 1.33
N PHE A 439 -2.38 -14.83 1.63
CA PHE A 439 -2.41 -14.32 2.99
C PHE A 439 -3.82 -14.43 3.59
N PRO A 440 -4.04 -15.25 4.64
CA PRO A 440 -5.38 -15.52 5.13
C PRO A 440 -6.00 -14.30 5.81
N VAL A 441 -7.33 -14.30 5.92
CA VAL A 441 -8.06 -13.39 6.81
C VAL A 441 -8.03 -13.96 8.23
N GLY A 442 -7.82 -13.10 9.24
CA GLY A 442 -7.72 -13.53 10.64
C GLY A 442 -6.29 -13.83 11.10
N GLY A 443 -6.14 -14.50 12.24
CA GLY A 443 -4.84 -14.71 12.88
C GLY A 443 -3.99 -15.70 12.10
N CYS A 444 -2.71 -15.40 11.94
CA CYS A 444 -1.76 -16.31 11.31
C CYS A 444 -0.35 -16.08 11.84
N LEU A 445 0.46 -17.14 11.85
CA LEU A 445 1.87 -17.07 12.22
C LEU A 445 2.71 -16.99 10.94
N ILE A 446 3.38 -15.88 10.71
CA ILE A 446 4.35 -15.72 9.63
C ILE A 446 5.68 -16.28 10.13
N VAL A 447 6.27 -17.21 9.37
CA VAL A 447 7.59 -17.77 9.65
C VAL A 447 8.51 -17.42 8.49
N SER A 448 9.59 -16.70 8.79
CA SER A 448 10.51 -16.21 7.77
C SER A 448 11.97 -16.44 8.12
N ASN A 449 12.82 -16.35 7.11
CA ASN A 449 14.27 -16.34 7.26
C ASN A 449 14.77 -15.03 7.87
N HIS A 450 15.92 -15.07 8.54
CA HIS A 450 16.49 -13.92 9.26
C HIS A 450 17.89 -13.56 8.76
N LEU A 451 17.98 -12.58 7.86
CA LEU A 451 19.22 -12.13 7.22
C LEU A 451 19.68 -10.75 7.71
N SER A 452 18.79 -9.94 8.28
CA SER A 452 19.11 -8.58 8.70
C SER A 452 18.22 -8.03 9.82
N TYR A 453 18.69 -6.99 10.50
CA TYR A 453 17.87 -6.20 11.43
C TYR A 453 16.70 -5.45 10.73
N ALA A 454 16.77 -5.30 9.40
CA ALA A 454 15.73 -4.64 8.61
C ALA A 454 14.61 -5.60 8.15
N ASP A 455 14.74 -6.90 8.41
CA ASP A 455 13.73 -7.90 8.01
C ASP A 455 12.31 -7.59 8.50
N PRO A 456 12.08 -7.18 9.77
CA PRO A 456 10.76 -6.77 10.24
C PRO A 456 10.19 -5.57 9.48
N VAL A 457 11.06 -4.69 9.00
CA VAL A 457 10.66 -3.51 8.23
C VAL A 457 10.19 -3.93 6.83
N PHE A 458 10.92 -4.82 6.15
CA PHE A 458 10.51 -5.32 4.83
C PHE A 458 9.22 -6.14 4.89
N ILE A 459 9.05 -7.00 5.90
CA ILE A 459 7.80 -7.74 6.12
C ILE A 459 6.66 -6.77 6.45
N GLY A 460 6.87 -5.83 7.37
CA GLY A 460 5.85 -4.84 7.73
C GLY A 460 5.43 -3.96 6.56
N ALA A 461 6.37 -3.68 5.65
CA ALA A 461 6.16 -2.95 4.41
C ALA A 461 5.75 -3.85 3.24
N ALA A 462 5.57 -5.16 3.39
CA ALA A 462 5.03 -6.03 2.34
C ALA A 462 3.58 -6.43 2.64
N PHE A 463 3.25 -6.68 3.90
CA PHE A 463 1.95 -7.20 4.29
C PHE A 463 0.90 -6.09 4.46
N PRO A 464 -0.36 -6.31 4.02
CA PRO A 464 -1.42 -5.30 4.08
C PRO A 464 -1.95 -5.07 5.51
N ARG A 465 -1.83 -6.07 6.39
CA ARG A 465 -2.25 -5.99 7.80
C ARG A 465 -1.04 -5.75 8.68
N LYS A 466 -1.25 -5.04 9.81
CA LYS A 466 -0.19 -4.77 10.79
C LYS A 466 0.34 -6.08 11.38
N VAL A 467 1.56 -6.44 11.02
CA VAL A 467 2.28 -7.61 11.55
C VAL A 467 2.95 -7.24 12.87
N ARG A 468 2.81 -8.09 13.88
CA ARG A 468 3.52 -7.97 15.17
C ARG A 468 4.71 -8.91 15.18
N TYR A 469 5.72 -8.61 15.99
CA TYR A 469 6.96 -9.39 16.03
C TYR A 469 7.22 -9.92 17.44
N LEU A 470 8.01 -11.01 17.50
CA LEU A 470 8.74 -11.42 18.70
C LEU A 470 10.18 -10.95 18.57
N ALA A 471 10.70 -10.25 19.57
CA ALA A 471 12.08 -9.78 19.61
C ALA A 471 12.74 -10.12 20.95
N TYR A 472 14.07 -10.22 20.97
CA TYR A 472 14.82 -10.40 22.21
C TYR A 472 14.69 -9.17 23.13
N ALA A 473 14.55 -9.42 24.44
CA ALA A 473 14.31 -8.35 25.41
C ALA A 473 15.46 -7.35 25.54
N GLY A 474 16.73 -7.77 25.44
CA GLY A 474 17.88 -6.86 25.57
C GLY A 474 17.97 -5.81 24.47
N LEU A 475 17.34 -6.04 23.30
CA LEU A 475 17.24 -5.00 22.27
C LEU A 475 16.38 -3.82 22.73
N ALA A 476 15.47 -4.02 23.69
CA ALA A 476 14.62 -2.95 24.21
C ALA A 476 15.36 -1.97 25.13
N ASP A 477 16.57 -2.30 25.58
CA ASP A 477 17.39 -1.43 26.43
C ASP A 477 17.89 -0.20 25.67
N SER A 478 18.02 -0.30 24.33
CA SER A 478 18.25 0.86 23.48
C SER A 478 17.01 1.76 23.45
N PRO A 479 17.13 3.07 23.74
CA PRO A 479 15.99 4.00 23.73
C PRO A 479 15.23 4.02 22.39
N LEU A 480 15.97 3.91 21.28
CA LEU A 480 15.42 3.90 19.93
C LEU A 480 14.60 2.62 19.67
N MET A 481 15.19 1.45 19.93
CA MET A 481 14.50 0.17 19.73
C MET A 481 13.33 -0.02 20.69
N GLY A 482 13.47 0.40 21.95
CA GLY A 482 12.37 0.44 22.91
C GLY A 482 11.22 1.32 22.43
N TRP A 483 11.49 2.48 21.81
CA TRP A 483 10.46 3.31 21.18
C TRP A 483 9.80 2.60 19.99
N VAL A 484 10.58 2.00 19.09
CA VAL A 484 10.06 1.23 17.94
C VAL A 484 9.18 0.06 18.42
N PHE A 485 9.59 -0.66 19.45
CA PHE A 485 8.82 -1.80 19.97
C PHE A 485 7.51 -1.37 20.62
N ARG A 486 7.48 -0.22 21.32
CA ARG A 486 6.23 0.36 21.83
C ARG A 486 5.30 0.77 20.69
N LEU A 487 5.82 1.42 19.66
CA LEU A 487 5.07 1.83 18.48
C LEU A 487 4.48 0.65 17.71
N THR A 488 5.29 -0.38 17.47
CA THR A 488 4.93 -1.59 16.72
C THR A 488 4.32 -2.68 17.59
N LYS A 489 4.10 -2.41 18.88
CA LYS A 489 3.57 -3.36 19.88
C LYS A 489 4.28 -4.72 19.85
N THR A 490 5.58 -4.73 19.55
CA THR A 490 6.42 -5.93 19.50
C THR A 490 6.51 -6.56 20.88
N LEU A 491 6.41 -7.88 20.95
CA LEU A 491 6.55 -8.61 22.21
C LEU A 491 8.01 -8.96 22.41
N THR A 492 8.52 -8.65 23.60
CA THR A 492 9.89 -8.99 23.98
C THR A 492 9.92 -10.35 24.67
N VAL A 493 10.95 -11.14 24.39
CA VAL A 493 11.16 -12.47 24.99
C VAL A 493 12.50 -12.47 25.72
N SER A 494 12.50 -12.90 26.97
CA SER A 494 13.69 -13.21 27.77
C SER A 494 13.54 -14.62 28.37
N SER A 495 14.64 -15.19 28.86
CA SER A 495 14.63 -16.44 29.63
C SER A 495 13.64 -16.40 30.80
N GLU A 496 13.57 -15.26 31.51
CA GLU A 496 12.72 -15.04 32.68
C GLU A 496 11.23 -14.79 32.35
N LYS A 497 10.90 -14.17 31.20
CA LYS A 497 9.52 -13.76 30.83
C LYS A 497 8.93 -14.55 29.65
N SER A 498 9.54 -15.68 29.29
CA SER A 498 9.19 -16.48 28.12
C SER A 498 7.72 -16.94 28.11
N LEU A 499 7.18 -17.35 29.27
CA LEU A 499 5.82 -17.89 29.39
C LEU A 499 4.71 -16.83 29.16
N ASP A 500 4.90 -15.62 29.67
CA ASP A 500 3.92 -14.53 29.54
C ASP A 500 3.86 -14.01 28.10
N SER A 501 5.01 -13.81 27.47
CA SER A 501 5.10 -13.43 26.07
C SER A 501 4.50 -14.49 25.15
N PHE A 502 4.66 -15.77 25.49
CA PHE A 502 4.02 -16.87 24.79
C PHE A 502 2.49 -16.83 24.92
N ARG A 503 1.95 -16.72 26.15
CA ARG A 503 0.50 -16.62 26.40
C ARG A 503 -0.13 -15.42 25.68
N LEU A 504 0.53 -14.27 25.72
CA LEU A 504 0.07 -13.06 25.04
C LEU A 504 0.10 -13.21 23.51
N SER A 505 1.10 -13.91 22.97
CA SER A 505 1.18 -14.23 21.55
C SER A 505 0.01 -15.12 21.10
N VAL A 506 -0.29 -16.18 21.85
CA VAL A 506 -1.45 -17.05 21.59
C VAL A 506 -2.76 -16.23 21.61
N LYS A 507 -2.93 -15.36 22.62
CA LYS A 507 -4.11 -14.48 22.71
C LYS A 507 -4.25 -13.59 21.48
N ARG A 508 -3.18 -12.90 21.06
CA ARG A 508 -3.20 -11.99 19.90
C ARG A 508 -3.47 -12.72 18.58
N LEU A 509 -2.89 -13.90 18.41
CA LEU A 509 -3.18 -14.76 17.25
C LEU A 509 -4.67 -15.13 17.20
N LYS A 510 -5.26 -15.52 18.33
CA LYS A 510 -6.71 -15.81 18.42
C LYS A 510 -7.59 -14.58 18.18
N GLU A 511 -7.13 -13.39 18.54
CA GLU A 511 -7.80 -12.10 18.25
C GLU A 511 -7.69 -11.68 16.78
N GLY A 512 -6.99 -12.44 15.94
CA GLY A 512 -6.89 -12.18 14.50
C GLY A 512 -5.65 -11.39 14.07
N VAL A 513 -4.71 -11.15 14.98
CA VAL A 513 -3.49 -10.35 14.73
C VAL A 513 -2.39 -11.23 14.12
N PRO A 514 -1.86 -10.90 12.93
CA PRO A 514 -0.70 -11.60 12.37
C PRO A 514 0.54 -11.40 13.25
N LEU A 515 1.25 -12.49 13.54
CA LEU A 515 2.51 -12.48 14.27
C LEU A 515 3.60 -13.05 13.38
N CYS A 516 4.73 -12.38 13.26
CA CYS A 516 5.90 -12.86 12.55
C CYS A 516 6.98 -13.30 13.53
N VAL A 517 7.53 -14.48 13.27
CA VAL A 517 8.64 -15.08 14.00
C VAL A 517 9.72 -15.46 13.01
N PHE A 518 10.93 -14.99 13.30
CA PHE A 518 12.15 -15.42 12.64
C PHE A 518 12.58 -16.72 13.30
N ALA A 519 12.22 -17.86 12.70
CA ALA A 519 12.34 -19.17 13.35
C ALA A 519 13.79 -19.61 13.57
N GLU A 520 14.77 -18.95 12.95
CA GLU A 520 16.21 -19.19 13.09
C GLU A 520 16.76 -18.84 14.48
N GLY A 521 16.05 -18.03 15.27
CA GLY A 521 16.48 -17.63 16.62
C GLY A 521 17.57 -16.55 16.67
N GLY A 522 18.37 -16.41 15.61
CA GLY A 522 19.38 -15.36 15.41
C GLY A 522 19.48 -14.93 13.94
N ILE A 523 20.30 -13.91 13.66
CA ILE A 523 20.54 -13.42 12.29
C ILE A 523 21.64 -14.28 11.64
N SER A 524 21.36 -14.84 10.46
CA SER A 524 22.33 -15.63 9.69
C SER A 524 23.60 -14.83 9.38
N ARG A 525 24.76 -15.42 9.68
CA ARG A 525 26.08 -14.88 9.34
C ARG A 525 26.71 -15.59 8.14
N LEU A 526 26.23 -16.80 7.86
CA LEU A 526 26.70 -17.63 6.75
C LEU A 526 26.00 -17.29 5.42
N GLY A 527 24.87 -16.56 5.45
CA GLY A 527 24.06 -16.23 4.28
C GLY A 527 23.11 -17.35 3.85
N VAL A 528 23.01 -18.41 4.66
CA VAL A 528 22.15 -19.60 4.46
C VAL A 528 21.05 -19.66 5.53
N LEU A 529 20.04 -20.48 5.30
CA LEU A 529 18.94 -20.70 6.25
C LEU A 529 19.40 -21.53 7.45
N LEU A 530 19.36 -20.96 8.65
CA LEU A 530 19.72 -21.65 9.89
C LEU A 530 18.62 -22.64 10.35
N PRO A 531 18.90 -23.47 11.37
CA PRO A 531 17.95 -24.43 11.93
C PRO A 531 16.75 -23.71 12.55
N PHE A 532 15.55 -24.27 12.40
CA PHE A 532 14.33 -23.66 12.91
C PHE A 532 14.02 -24.11 14.34
N MET A 533 13.76 -23.16 15.22
CA MET A 533 13.34 -23.39 16.60
C MET A 533 11.89 -23.92 16.67
N ARG A 534 11.67 -24.92 17.52
CA ARG A 534 10.34 -25.57 17.73
C ARG A 534 9.25 -24.62 18.23
N GLY A 535 9.62 -23.51 18.89
CA GLY A 535 8.67 -22.57 19.50
C GLY A 535 7.61 -22.02 18.53
N SER A 536 7.98 -21.81 17.26
CA SER A 536 7.06 -21.34 16.21
C SER A 536 5.92 -22.34 15.95
N VAL A 537 6.25 -23.64 15.86
CA VAL A 537 5.27 -24.73 15.65
C VAL A 537 4.33 -24.87 16.84
N VAL A 538 4.87 -24.82 18.07
CA VAL A 538 4.07 -24.92 19.30
C VAL A 538 3.09 -23.75 19.38
N LEU A 539 3.56 -22.54 19.08
CA LEU A 539 2.74 -21.33 19.11
C LEU A 539 1.57 -21.40 18.11
N ALA A 540 1.83 -21.86 16.88
CA ALA A 540 0.80 -22.02 15.86
C ALA A 540 -0.26 -23.06 16.27
N LYS A 541 0.17 -24.21 16.79
CA LYS A 541 -0.71 -25.29 17.26
C LYS A 541 -1.60 -24.84 18.40
N GLN A 542 -1.04 -24.17 19.40
CA GLN A 542 -1.80 -23.72 20.57
C GLN A 542 -2.76 -22.56 20.27
N ALA A 543 -2.41 -21.72 19.31
CA ALA A 543 -3.30 -20.67 18.81
C ALA A 543 -4.38 -21.23 17.87
N GLY A 544 -4.16 -22.38 17.23
CA GLY A 544 -5.06 -22.96 16.23
C GLY A 544 -5.06 -22.17 14.92
N VAL A 545 -3.96 -21.52 14.57
CA VAL A 545 -3.83 -20.62 13.42
C VAL A 545 -2.89 -21.19 12.35
N PRO A 546 -3.12 -20.92 11.06
CA PRO A 546 -2.22 -21.36 10.00
C PRO A 546 -0.86 -20.67 10.10
N VAL A 547 0.18 -21.38 9.65
CA VAL A 547 1.54 -20.86 9.49
C VAL A 547 1.74 -20.44 8.03
N ILE A 548 2.26 -19.25 7.80
CA ILE A 548 2.56 -18.70 6.48
C ILE A 548 4.09 -18.66 6.30
N PRO A 549 4.67 -19.57 5.50
CA PRO A 549 6.08 -19.51 5.14
C PRO A 549 6.36 -18.25 4.32
N VAL A 550 7.42 -17.51 4.66
CA VAL A 550 7.83 -16.30 3.95
C VAL A 550 9.34 -16.33 3.71
N TYR A 551 9.77 -15.97 2.52
CA TYR A 551 11.18 -15.82 2.20
C TYR A 551 11.49 -14.39 1.77
N LEU A 552 12.48 -13.79 2.44
CA LEU A 552 13.09 -12.51 2.11
C LEU A 552 14.33 -12.77 1.24
N ASP A 553 14.24 -12.42 -0.04
CA ASP A 553 15.32 -12.53 -1.01
C ASP A 553 15.91 -11.15 -1.34
N GLY A 554 17.22 -11.13 -1.59
CA GLY A 554 17.96 -9.91 -1.91
C GLY A 554 18.18 -8.99 -0.72
N VAL A 555 17.88 -9.38 0.52
CA VAL A 555 18.24 -8.59 1.71
C VAL A 555 19.73 -8.72 2.04
N TRP A 556 20.31 -9.89 1.72
CA TRP A 556 21.74 -10.14 1.83
C TRP A 556 22.52 -9.32 0.79
N GLY A 557 23.38 -8.43 1.28
CA GLY A 557 24.11 -7.44 0.47
C GLY A 557 23.54 -6.03 0.50
N SER A 558 22.45 -5.84 1.24
CA SER A 558 22.03 -4.51 1.65
C SER A 558 23.03 -3.94 2.67
N VAL A 559 22.92 -2.63 2.90
CA VAL A 559 23.65 -1.94 3.97
C VAL A 559 23.30 -2.48 5.36
N PHE A 560 22.20 -3.22 5.48
CA PHE A 560 21.68 -3.77 6.74
C PHE A 560 22.06 -5.24 6.97
N SER A 561 22.70 -5.94 6.03
CA SER A 561 23.19 -7.31 6.24
C SER A 561 24.66 -7.34 6.66
N MET A 562 25.17 -8.50 7.11
CA MET A 562 26.59 -8.66 7.49
C MET A 562 27.54 -8.95 6.32
N GLN A 563 27.07 -9.07 5.07
CA GLN A 563 27.93 -9.42 3.93
C GLN A 563 29.16 -8.47 3.85
N GLY A 564 30.40 -8.96 3.87
CA GLY A 564 31.59 -8.10 3.97
C GLY A 564 32.01 -7.73 5.40
N GLY A 565 31.46 -8.40 6.42
CA GLY A 565 31.85 -8.28 7.83
C GLY A 565 31.47 -6.97 8.55
N LYS A 566 30.65 -6.10 7.95
CA LYS A 566 30.28 -4.78 8.52
C LYS A 566 28.80 -4.48 8.31
N PHE A 567 28.13 -3.89 9.29
CA PHE A 567 26.80 -3.27 9.10
C PHE A 567 26.95 -1.77 8.78
N PHE A 568 25.97 -1.20 8.05
CA PHE A 568 25.75 0.25 7.81
C PHE A 568 26.86 1.05 7.08
N ARG A 569 28.07 0.53 6.92
CA ARG A 569 29.21 1.22 6.26
C ARG A 569 29.43 0.82 4.79
N LYS A 570 28.45 0.18 4.16
CA LYS A 570 28.53 -0.29 2.77
C LYS A 570 27.80 0.66 1.82
N PHE A 571 28.30 0.75 0.59
CA PHE A 571 27.53 1.33 -0.51
C PHE A 571 26.55 0.29 -1.07
N PRO A 572 25.29 0.66 -1.36
CA PRO A 572 24.34 -0.26 -1.97
C PRO A 572 24.81 -0.63 -3.38
N THR A 573 24.71 -1.92 -3.73
CA THR A 573 25.15 -2.42 -5.05
C THR A 573 24.24 -1.97 -6.21
N SER A 574 23.04 -1.48 -5.90
CA SER A 574 22.10 -0.89 -6.85
C SER A 574 21.19 0.13 -6.16
N PHE A 575 20.72 1.13 -6.91
CA PHE A 575 19.75 2.12 -6.44
C PHE A 575 18.63 2.30 -7.47
N PRO A 576 17.35 2.14 -7.10
CA PRO A 576 16.86 1.61 -5.82
C PRO A 576 17.17 0.11 -5.64
N TYR A 577 17.49 -0.29 -4.42
CA TYR A 577 17.92 -1.66 -4.10
C TYR A 577 16.74 -2.64 -4.14
N ARG A 578 16.91 -3.81 -4.75
CA ARG A 578 15.80 -4.75 -5.01
C ARG A 578 15.68 -5.78 -3.88
N VAL A 579 14.48 -5.89 -3.32
CA VAL A 579 14.13 -6.90 -2.30
C VAL A 579 12.88 -7.63 -2.77
N THR A 580 12.86 -8.95 -2.64
CA THR A 580 11.67 -9.76 -2.95
C THR A 580 11.14 -10.39 -1.67
N VAL A 581 9.85 -10.20 -1.41
CA VAL A 581 9.12 -10.88 -0.33
C VAL A 581 8.20 -11.92 -0.97
N ARG A 582 8.51 -13.20 -0.78
CA ARG A 582 7.67 -14.31 -1.25
C ARG A 582 6.83 -14.88 -0.13
N VAL A 583 5.54 -15.02 -0.39
CA VAL A 583 4.56 -15.58 0.54
C VAL A 583 4.14 -16.97 0.04
N GLY A 584 4.39 -17.98 0.88
CA GLY A 584 4.05 -19.38 0.62
C GLY A 584 2.58 -19.71 0.87
N SER A 585 2.22 -20.95 0.58
CA SER A 585 0.88 -21.46 0.87
C SER A 585 0.68 -21.66 2.38
N PRO A 586 -0.52 -21.39 2.93
CA PRO A 586 -0.77 -21.59 4.35
C PRO A 586 -0.65 -23.05 4.77
N VAL A 587 0.20 -23.33 5.76
CA VAL A 587 0.31 -24.63 6.41
C VAL A 587 -0.64 -24.69 7.59
N ARG A 588 -1.52 -25.69 7.62
CA ARG A 588 -2.47 -25.86 8.73
C ARG A 588 -1.73 -26.13 10.03
N ALA A 589 -2.25 -25.63 11.15
CA ALA A 589 -1.63 -25.76 12.47
C ALA A 589 -1.30 -27.22 12.83
N GLY A 590 -2.24 -28.16 12.57
CA GLY A 590 -2.05 -29.58 12.86
C GLY A 590 -0.93 -30.24 12.04
N GLU A 591 -0.72 -29.77 10.82
CA GLU A 591 0.29 -30.28 9.88
C GLU A 591 1.66 -29.59 10.05
N ALA A 592 1.74 -28.52 10.84
CA ALA A 592 2.97 -27.77 11.04
C ALA A 592 4.00 -28.63 11.80
N SER A 593 5.19 -28.75 11.21
CA SER A 593 6.38 -29.37 11.78
C SER A 593 7.59 -28.51 11.41
N VAL A 594 8.67 -28.62 12.18
CA VAL A 594 9.89 -27.82 11.95
C VAL A 594 10.44 -28.09 10.55
N SER A 595 10.60 -29.36 10.18
CA SER A 595 11.11 -29.79 8.88
C SER A 595 10.23 -29.30 7.73
N LYS A 596 8.90 -29.44 7.84
CA LYS A 596 7.97 -28.98 6.79
C LYS A 596 8.05 -27.47 6.60
N LEU A 597 8.03 -26.68 7.68
CA LEU A 597 8.11 -25.22 7.57
C LEU A 597 9.44 -24.76 6.97
N ARG A 598 10.54 -25.40 7.38
CA ARG A 598 11.87 -25.11 6.83
C ARG A 598 11.93 -25.44 5.33
N GLN A 599 11.44 -26.61 4.93
CA GLN A 599 11.39 -27.03 3.52
C GLN A 599 10.57 -26.07 2.66
N GLU A 600 9.42 -25.60 3.15
CA GLU A 600 8.59 -24.60 2.47
C GLU A 600 9.34 -23.26 2.29
N VAL A 601 10.01 -22.77 3.34
CA VAL A 601 10.83 -21.55 3.26
C VAL A 601 12.00 -21.72 2.29
N MET A 602 12.68 -22.88 2.30
CA MET A 602 13.73 -23.22 1.33
C MET A 602 13.19 -23.26 -0.10
N GLY A 603 12.00 -23.83 -0.32
CA GLY A 603 11.32 -23.84 -1.62
C GLY A 603 11.05 -22.43 -2.16
N LEU A 604 10.63 -21.50 -1.31
CA LEU A 604 10.49 -20.09 -1.67
C LEU A 604 11.83 -19.43 -1.99
N GLY A 605 12.90 -19.81 -1.26
CA GLY A 605 14.27 -19.37 -1.54
C GLY A 605 14.77 -19.85 -2.89
N MET A 606 14.59 -21.13 -3.21
CA MET A 606 14.88 -21.73 -4.51
C MET A 606 14.17 -20.99 -5.65
N GLN A 607 12.86 -20.75 -5.52
CA GLN A 607 12.11 -19.98 -6.52
C GLN A 607 12.65 -18.56 -6.69
N SER A 608 13.03 -17.90 -5.59
CA SER A 608 13.59 -16.55 -5.65
C SER A 608 14.94 -16.54 -6.36
N PHE A 609 15.78 -17.53 -6.08
CA PHE A 609 17.06 -17.70 -6.76
C PHE A 609 16.85 -17.94 -8.26
N CYS A 610 16.00 -18.89 -8.65
CA CYS A 610 15.71 -19.19 -10.05
C CYS A 610 15.13 -17.99 -10.81
N ASP A 611 14.28 -17.16 -10.19
CA ASP A 611 13.78 -15.91 -10.81
C ASP A 611 14.89 -14.88 -11.10
N ARG A 612 16.00 -14.91 -10.34
CA ARG A 612 17.16 -14.02 -10.55
C ARG A 612 18.15 -14.58 -11.56
N MET A 613 18.06 -15.88 -11.87
CA MET A 613 18.99 -16.56 -12.74
C MET A 613 18.86 -16.09 -14.19
N LYS A 614 20.01 -15.92 -14.82
CA LYS A 614 20.14 -15.74 -16.27
C LYS A 614 20.32 -17.10 -16.91
N MET A 615 19.82 -17.27 -18.12
CA MET A 615 19.88 -18.53 -18.86
C MET A 615 20.58 -18.36 -20.20
N GLY A 616 21.32 -19.38 -20.61
CA GLY A 616 21.99 -19.43 -21.92
C GLY A 616 22.94 -18.25 -22.13
N GLU A 617 22.74 -17.52 -23.23
CA GLU A 617 23.62 -16.44 -23.66
C GLU A 617 23.70 -15.27 -22.65
N ASP A 618 22.60 -14.92 -21.99
CA ASP A 618 22.57 -13.87 -20.96
C ASP A 618 23.51 -14.21 -19.78
N ALA A 619 23.52 -15.48 -19.35
CA ALA A 619 24.39 -15.95 -18.27
C ALA A 619 25.86 -15.88 -18.70
N ARG A 620 26.16 -16.32 -19.93
CA ARG A 620 27.50 -16.23 -20.52
C ARG A 620 28.00 -14.79 -20.56
N ASN A 621 27.16 -13.86 -20.98
CA ASN A 621 27.53 -12.45 -21.09
C ASN A 621 27.87 -11.82 -19.73
N GLU A 622 27.14 -12.17 -18.66
CA GLU A 622 27.48 -11.71 -17.31
C GLU A 622 28.78 -12.32 -16.79
N VAL A 623 29.00 -13.62 -17.03
CA VAL A 623 30.26 -14.29 -16.72
C VAL A 623 31.42 -13.61 -17.48
N LYS A 624 31.29 -13.39 -18.80
CA LYS A 624 32.29 -12.69 -19.63
C LYS A 624 32.63 -11.29 -19.08
N LYS A 625 31.62 -10.49 -18.73
CA LYS A 625 31.83 -9.16 -18.12
C LYS A 625 32.63 -9.25 -16.82
N ALA A 626 32.30 -10.21 -15.95
CA ALA A 626 33.00 -10.39 -14.67
C ALA A 626 34.47 -10.76 -14.87
N LEU A 627 34.76 -11.65 -15.81
CA LEU A 627 36.12 -12.08 -16.15
C LEU A 627 37.00 -10.95 -16.67
N LEU A 628 36.40 -10.00 -17.40
CA LEU A 628 37.11 -8.87 -18.02
C LEU A 628 37.28 -7.65 -17.09
N LYS A 629 36.64 -7.63 -15.92
CA LYS A 629 36.59 -6.46 -15.04
C LYS A 629 37.95 -6.07 -14.42
N ASN A 630 38.80 -7.04 -14.08
CA ASN A 630 40.10 -6.81 -13.43
C ASN A 630 41.23 -7.61 -14.10
N ARG A 631 41.58 -7.28 -15.35
CA ARG A 631 42.59 -8.02 -16.14
C ARG A 631 43.99 -7.97 -15.52
N ASN A 632 44.35 -6.89 -14.83
CA ASN A 632 45.70 -6.73 -14.29
C ASN A 632 45.89 -7.39 -12.91
N GLY A 633 44.82 -7.84 -12.26
CA GLY A 633 44.91 -8.50 -10.97
C GLY A 633 45.61 -9.86 -11.05
N LEU A 634 46.39 -10.19 -10.02
CA LEU A 634 47.04 -11.48 -9.86
C LEU A 634 45.98 -12.59 -9.77
N PHE A 635 46.19 -13.67 -10.53
CA PHE A 635 45.33 -14.84 -10.56
C PHE A 635 46.02 -16.06 -9.92
N PHE A 636 47.29 -16.28 -10.23
CA PHE A 636 48.04 -17.43 -9.76
C PHE A 636 49.46 -17.06 -9.32
N ALA A 637 49.92 -17.69 -8.23
CA ALA A 637 51.26 -17.54 -7.66
C ALA A 637 51.83 -18.90 -7.23
N SER A 638 52.92 -19.36 -7.86
CA SER A 638 53.65 -20.57 -7.48
C SER A 638 54.61 -20.32 -6.30
N GLU A 639 55.03 -21.40 -5.63
CA GLU A 639 56.12 -21.35 -4.64
C GLU A 639 57.46 -20.96 -5.29
N ASP A 640 57.68 -21.38 -6.54
CA ASP A 640 58.89 -21.04 -7.33
C ASP A 640 58.90 -19.60 -7.89
N GLY A 641 57.99 -18.74 -7.43
CA GLY A 641 57.93 -17.32 -7.80
C GLY A 641 57.21 -17.01 -9.13
N LEU A 642 56.63 -18.00 -9.82
CA LEU A 642 55.81 -17.77 -11.01
C LEU A 642 54.54 -16.99 -10.65
N ARG A 643 54.36 -15.81 -11.25
CA ARG A 643 53.16 -14.96 -11.13
C ARG A 643 52.44 -14.84 -12.46
N VAL A 644 51.13 -15.06 -12.44
CA VAL A 644 50.25 -14.99 -13.60
C VAL A 644 49.06 -14.08 -13.27
N THR A 645 48.84 -13.07 -14.09
CA THR A 645 47.67 -12.18 -14.04
C THR A 645 46.47 -12.79 -14.78
N ARG A 646 45.26 -12.29 -14.47
CA ARG A 646 44.04 -12.72 -15.20
C ARG A 646 44.16 -12.44 -16.70
N GLY A 647 44.68 -11.28 -17.06
CA GLY A 647 44.88 -10.85 -18.43
C GLY A 647 45.76 -11.83 -19.20
N GLU A 648 46.91 -12.22 -18.62
CA GLU A 648 47.84 -13.21 -19.19
C GLU A 648 47.20 -14.60 -19.34
N PHE A 649 46.37 -15.01 -18.38
CA PHE A 649 45.62 -16.27 -18.48
C PHE A 649 44.58 -16.25 -19.62
N LEU A 650 43.92 -15.09 -19.83
CA LEU A 650 42.80 -14.90 -20.75
C LEU A 650 43.21 -14.55 -22.19
N SER A 651 44.31 -13.81 -22.41
CA SER A 651 44.72 -13.39 -23.76
C SER A 651 45.49 -14.49 -24.48
N ALA A 652 44.92 -15.01 -25.58
CA ALA A 652 45.69 -15.74 -26.57
C ALA A 652 46.51 -14.76 -27.42
N SER A 653 47.75 -14.46 -27.03
CA SER A 653 48.89 -14.16 -27.93
C SER A 653 50.11 -13.65 -27.15
N HIS A 654 51.25 -14.35 -27.28
CA HIS A 654 52.61 -13.79 -27.25
C HIS A 654 53.05 -12.91 -26.05
N SER A 655 52.98 -13.41 -24.82
CA SER A 655 53.96 -13.04 -23.79
C SER A 655 54.72 -14.31 -23.41
N GLY A 656 56.03 -14.37 -23.67
CA GLY A 656 56.88 -15.57 -23.63
C GLY A 656 57.06 -16.28 -22.27
N LYS A 657 55.98 -16.55 -21.54
CA LYS A 657 55.91 -17.49 -20.42
C LYS A 657 54.97 -18.62 -20.82
N THR A 658 55.54 -19.68 -21.38
CA THR A 658 54.82 -20.88 -21.86
C THR A 658 54.68 -21.97 -20.79
N ASP A 659 55.34 -21.85 -19.65
CA ASP A 659 55.31 -22.86 -18.58
C ASP A 659 54.19 -22.58 -17.58
N PHE A 660 52.95 -22.85 -17.99
CA PHE A 660 51.88 -23.05 -17.04
C PHE A 660 51.98 -24.47 -16.47
N PRO A 661 51.75 -24.69 -15.17
CA PRO A 661 51.52 -26.01 -14.60
C PRO A 661 50.46 -26.77 -15.42
N VAL A 662 50.66 -28.08 -15.65
CA VAL A 662 49.81 -28.91 -16.55
C VAL A 662 48.31 -28.74 -16.27
N GLY A 663 47.90 -28.68 -14.99
CA GLY A 663 46.49 -28.46 -14.61
C GLY A 663 45.92 -27.10 -15.03
N LEU A 664 46.72 -26.03 -15.06
CA LEU A 664 46.28 -24.70 -15.50
C LEU A 664 46.09 -24.62 -17.02
N VAL A 665 46.86 -25.41 -17.78
CA VAL A 665 46.72 -25.50 -19.25
C VAL A 665 45.36 -26.10 -19.63
N GLU A 666 44.98 -27.18 -18.98
CA GLU A 666 43.69 -27.86 -19.22
C GLU A 666 42.51 -26.97 -18.85
N TRP A 667 42.58 -26.27 -17.71
CA TRP A 667 41.53 -25.33 -17.31
C TRP A 667 41.40 -24.16 -18.28
N ARG A 668 42.53 -23.64 -18.77
CA ARG A 668 42.53 -22.57 -19.77
C ARG A 668 41.83 -23.03 -21.05
N LYS A 669 42.11 -24.25 -21.51
CA LYS A 669 41.43 -24.83 -22.68
C LYS A 669 39.91 -24.87 -22.47
N ASN A 670 39.45 -25.42 -21.35
CA ASN A 670 38.03 -25.51 -21.01
C ASN A 670 37.35 -24.13 -20.95
N PHE A 671 38.07 -23.13 -20.44
CA PHE A 671 37.58 -21.77 -20.33
C PHE A 671 37.49 -21.06 -21.69
N LEU A 672 38.50 -21.21 -22.56
CA LEU A 672 38.47 -20.63 -23.90
C LEU A 672 37.38 -21.29 -24.75
N GLU A 673 37.23 -22.62 -24.66
CA GLU A 673 36.11 -23.32 -25.30
C GLU A 673 34.75 -22.80 -24.84
N PHE A 674 34.60 -22.50 -23.54
CA PHE A 674 33.40 -21.87 -23.00
C PHE A 674 33.14 -20.46 -23.59
N LEU A 675 34.19 -19.68 -23.86
CA LEU A 675 34.05 -18.35 -24.46
C LEU A 675 33.62 -18.41 -25.94
N ASP A 676 34.03 -19.45 -26.66
CA ASP A 676 33.82 -19.59 -28.11
C ASP A 676 32.52 -20.34 -28.47
N ARG A 677 31.98 -21.20 -27.60
CA ARG A 677 30.71 -21.91 -27.86
C ARG A 677 29.50 -21.00 -27.70
N ASP A 678 28.65 -20.94 -28.74
CA ASP A 678 27.32 -20.34 -28.66
C ASP A 678 26.32 -21.33 -28.06
N ASN A 679 25.51 -20.87 -27.09
CA ASN A 679 24.49 -21.66 -26.38
C ASN A 679 25.00 -22.90 -25.59
N ASP A 680 26.11 -22.77 -24.84
CA ASP A 680 26.52 -23.83 -23.90
C ASP A 680 25.60 -23.88 -22.66
N PRO A 681 24.89 -25.01 -22.39
CA PRO A 681 24.06 -25.19 -21.19
C PRO A 681 24.83 -25.01 -19.87
N SER A 682 26.15 -25.25 -19.88
CA SER A 682 27.02 -25.06 -18.72
C SER A 682 27.08 -23.61 -18.22
N SER A 683 26.77 -22.63 -19.08
CA SER A 683 26.77 -21.19 -18.76
C SER A 683 25.86 -20.84 -17.59
N THR A 684 24.65 -21.40 -17.60
CA THR A 684 23.66 -21.18 -16.53
C THR A 684 24.17 -21.74 -15.21
N ARG A 685 24.78 -22.94 -15.24
CA ARG A 685 25.33 -23.62 -14.06
C ARG A 685 26.53 -22.87 -13.47
N ILE A 686 27.47 -22.43 -14.30
CA ILE A 686 28.63 -21.63 -13.88
C ILE A 686 28.18 -20.31 -13.25
N TYR A 687 27.22 -19.62 -13.88
CA TYR A 687 26.65 -18.39 -13.35
C TYR A 687 25.93 -18.64 -12.00
N ALA A 688 25.21 -19.75 -11.87
CA ALA A 688 24.52 -20.13 -10.63
C ALA A 688 25.51 -20.37 -9.50
N ASN A 689 26.55 -21.16 -9.78
CA ASN A 689 27.64 -21.45 -8.86
C ASN A 689 28.30 -20.16 -8.34
N TRP A 690 28.60 -19.23 -9.25
CA TRP A 690 29.14 -17.90 -8.90
C TRP A 690 28.19 -17.10 -8.01
N MET A 691 26.89 -17.09 -8.31
CA MET A 691 25.87 -16.38 -7.53
C MET A 691 25.70 -16.96 -6.12
N ARG A 692 25.57 -18.30 -5.99
CA ARG A 692 25.41 -18.99 -4.69
C ARG A 692 26.57 -18.72 -3.77
N LEU A 693 27.77 -18.85 -4.33
CA LEU A 693 28.98 -18.50 -3.64
C LEU A 693 28.92 -17.06 -3.15
N ARG A 694 28.62 -16.07 -4.02
CA ARG A 694 28.54 -14.63 -3.65
C ARG A 694 27.62 -14.34 -2.49
N GLU A 695 26.56 -15.13 -2.37
CA GLU A 695 25.59 -15.02 -1.31
C GLU A 695 26.04 -15.68 0.00
N MET A 696 27.02 -16.58 -0.05
CA MET A 696 27.66 -17.12 1.15
C MET A 696 28.82 -16.23 1.65
N HIS A 697 29.06 -16.26 2.95
CA HIS A 697 30.17 -15.52 3.60
C HIS A 697 31.57 -16.08 3.27
N LEU A 698 31.69 -17.04 2.35
CA LEU A 698 32.94 -17.70 2.00
C LEU A 698 33.98 -16.69 1.45
N TRP A 699 33.52 -15.63 0.78
CA TRP A 699 34.39 -14.58 0.22
C TRP A 699 35.05 -13.70 1.25
N ASP A 700 34.63 -13.75 2.50
CA ASP A 700 35.20 -12.90 3.53
C ASP A 700 36.41 -13.54 4.22
N TYR A 701 36.64 -14.84 4.03
CA TYR A 701 37.76 -15.56 4.63
C TYR A 701 39.09 -15.28 3.91
N PRO A 702 40.19 -15.05 4.65
CA PRO A 702 41.46 -14.62 4.06
C PRO A 702 42.12 -15.72 3.22
N LEU A 703 42.03 -16.98 3.65
CA LEU A 703 42.63 -18.14 3.01
C LEU A 703 41.70 -19.35 3.08
N LEU A 704 41.48 -20.01 1.94
CA LEU A 704 40.69 -21.24 1.82
C LEU A 704 41.58 -22.35 1.24
N TRP A 705 41.42 -23.58 1.70
CA TRP A 705 42.06 -24.76 1.13
C TRP A 705 41.02 -25.74 0.61
N ILE A 706 41.21 -26.15 -0.62
CA ILE A 706 40.36 -27.10 -1.31
C ILE A 706 41.17 -28.36 -1.50
N ARG A 707 40.70 -29.46 -0.91
CA ARG A 707 41.31 -30.78 -1.10
C ARG A 707 41.06 -31.29 -2.53
N PRO A 708 42.01 -32.03 -3.12
CA PRO A 708 41.76 -32.78 -4.33
C PRO A 708 40.63 -33.79 -4.07
N GLY A 709 39.74 -33.96 -5.04
CA GLY A 709 38.60 -34.85 -4.93
C GLY A 709 38.16 -35.36 -6.29
N VAL A 710 37.45 -36.50 -6.29
CA VAL A 710 36.91 -37.13 -7.49
C VAL A 710 35.47 -36.63 -7.70
N GLY A 711 35.13 -36.25 -8.94
CA GLY A 711 33.77 -35.90 -9.33
C GLY A 711 33.54 -34.43 -9.73
N PRO A 712 32.28 -34.04 -9.96
CA PRO A 712 31.93 -32.73 -10.51
C PRO A 712 32.34 -31.55 -9.63
N TRP A 713 32.42 -31.75 -8.30
CA TRP A 713 32.81 -30.72 -7.33
C TRP A 713 34.13 -30.06 -7.69
N PHE A 714 35.17 -30.86 -7.90
CA PHE A 714 36.51 -30.36 -8.16
C PHE A 714 36.58 -29.60 -9.50
N GLN A 715 35.97 -30.13 -10.56
CA GLN A 715 35.99 -29.54 -11.89
C GLN A 715 35.12 -28.28 -12.03
N GLN A 716 33.99 -28.22 -11.31
CA GLN A 716 33.05 -27.11 -11.41
C GLN A 716 33.33 -25.97 -10.42
N TRP A 717 33.99 -26.24 -9.29
CA TRP A 717 34.27 -25.26 -8.24
C TRP A 717 35.54 -24.45 -8.51
N LEU A 718 36.65 -25.13 -8.80
CA LEU A 718 37.99 -24.59 -8.65
C LEU A 718 38.45 -23.61 -9.76
N PRO A 719 38.12 -23.79 -11.06
CA PRO A 719 38.60 -22.89 -12.12
C PRO A 719 37.95 -21.51 -12.07
N TRP A 720 36.68 -21.45 -11.70
CA TRP A 720 35.84 -20.25 -11.86
C TRP A 720 35.99 -19.27 -10.70
N ILE A 721 36.26 -19.77 -9.49
CA ILE A 721 36.29 -18.95 -8.29
C ILE A 721 37.36 -17.87 -8.34
N PRO A 722 38.67 -18.17 -8.50
CA PRO A 722 39.69 -17.11 -8.45
C PRO A 722 39.60 -16.15 -9.63
N LEU A 723 39.05 -16.59 -10.77
CA LEU A 723 38.78 -15.76 -11.93
C LEU A 723 37.62 -14.77 -11.67
N LEU A 724 36.51 -15.23 -11.12
CA LEU A 724 35.29 -14.43 -10.92
C LEU A 724 35.25 -13.62 -9.62
N SER A 725 36.24 -13.78 -8.74
CA SER A 725 36.20 -13.22 -7.37
C SER A 725 37.42 -12.40 -6.94
N GLU A 726 38.30 -12.06 -7.88
CA GLU A 726 39.51 -11.28 -7.60
C GLU A 726 40.49 -11.93 -6.59
N ARG A 727 40.43 -13.26 -6.42
CA ARG A 727 41.31 -14.05 -5.53
C ARG A 727 42.54 -14.65 -6.23
N VAL A 728 43.55 -15.03 -5.44
CA VAL A 728 44.82 -15.61 -5.91
C VAL A 728 44.87 -17.10 -5.58
N LEU A 729 45.30 -17.92 -6.53
CA LEU A 729 45.44 -19.37 -6.45
C LEU A 729 46.91 -19.80 -6.26
N ARG A 730 47.16 -20.83 -5.45
CA ARG A 730 48.45 -21.54 -5.33
C ARG A 730 48.22 -23.05 -5.16
N PHE A 731 49.06 -23.88 -5.77
CA PHE A 731 49.08 -25.33 -5.52
C PHE A 731 49.88 -25.65 -4.26
N LYS A 732 49.37 -26.53 -3.38
CA LYS A 732 50.09 -27.01 -2.18
C LYS A 732 49.58 -28.38 -1.77
N ASP A 733 50.48 -29.33 -1.53
CA ASP A 733 50.21 -30.68 -0.98
C ASP A 733 49.03 -31.39 -1.69
N GLU A 734 49.10 -31.49 -3.03
CA GLU A 734 48.06 -32.01 -3.93
C GLU A 734 46.72 -31.25 -3.93
N GLY A 735 46.57 -30.20 -3.13
CA GLY A 735 45.41 -29.31 -3.05
C GLY A 735 45.67 -27.88 -3.52
N PHE A 736 44.70 -27.00 -3.26
CA PHE A 736 44.70 -25.63 -3.75
C PHE A 736 44.40 -24.63 -2.65
N LEU A 737 45.28 -23.64 -2.52
CA LEU A 737 45.10 -22.48 -1.66
C LEU A 737 44.48 -21.34 -2.47
N ILE A 738 43.37 -20.79 -1.97
CA ILE A 738 42.71 -19.61 -2.53
C ILE A 738 42.73 -18.48 -1.51
N GLY A 739 43.59 -17.49 -1.75
CA GLY A 739 43.76 -16.31 -0.90
C GLY A 739 43.04 -15.07 -1.43
N LYS A 740 42.63 -14.16 -0.55
CA LYS A 740 42.19 -12.79 -0.95
C LYS A 740 43.29 -11.98 -1.61
N CYS A 741 44.54 -12.30 -1.30
CA CYS A 741 45.74 -11.59 -1.71
C CYS A 741 46.92 -12.56 -1.73
N GLU A 742 48.02 -12.19 -2.38
CA GLU A 742 49.24 -13.03 -2.40
C GLU A 742 49.78 -13.27 -0.98
N ASN A 743 49.83 -12.23 -0.14
CA ASN A 743 50.30 -12.32 1.25
C ASN A 743 49.44 -13.25 2.11
N CYS A 744 48.17 -13.41 1.73
CA CYS A 744 47.21 -14.22 2.46
C CYS A 744 47.51 -15.73 2.30
N LEU A 745 48.24 -16.13 1.25
CA LEU A 745 48.57 -17.54 0.96
C LEU A 745 49.60 -18.15 1.92
N ASN A 746 50.25 -17.33 2.74
CA ASN A 746 51.29 -17.75 3.69
C ASN A 746 50.77 -17.85 5.14
N GLN A 747 49.46 -17.75 5.37
CA GLN A 747 48.88 -17.84 6.71
C GLN A 747 48.77 -19.29 7.18
N ASP A 748 49.03 -19.52 8.47
CA ASP A 748 48.93 -20.85 9.09
C ASP A 748 47.47 -21.30 9.30
N SER A 749 46.55 -20.36 9.50
CA SER A 749 45.13 -20.64 9.67
C SER A 749 44.45 -20.85 8.32
N VAL A 750 44.27 -22.11 7.96
CA VAL A 750 43.65 -22.53 6.70
C VAL A 750 42.25 -23.08 6.98
N VAL A 751 41.26 -22.58 6.24
CA VAL A 751 39.89 -23.14 6.29
C VAL A 751 39.77 -24.19 5.20
N GLU A 752 39.58 -25.44 5.61
CA GLU A 752 39.28 -26.52 4.68
C GLU A 752 37.84 -26.43 4.17
N VAL A 753 37.67 -26.57 2.85
CA VAL A 753 36.37 -26.54 2.18
C VAL A 753 36.15 -27.81 1.39
N GLN A 754 35.10 -28.53 1.72
CA GLN A 754 34.62 -29.73 1.00
C GLN A 754 33.11 -29.64 0.80
N GLY A 755 32.54 -30.44 -0.10
CA GLY A 755 31.09 -30.43 -0.33
C GLY A 755 30.65 -31.36 -1.45
N LEU A 756 29.42 -31.17 -1.89
CA LEU A 756 28.78 -31.94 -2.96
C LEU A 756 28.47 -31.03 -4.14
N ALA A 757 28.78 -31.49 -5.36
CA ALA A 757 28.27 -30.90 -6.57
C ALA A 757 27.75 -31.98 -7.52
N THR A 758 26.73 -31.62 -8.30
CA THR A 758 26.10 -32.49 -9.29
C THR A 758 26.23 -31.89 -10.69
N ASP A 759 26.01 -32.73 -11.70
CA ASP A 759 26.14 -32.29 -13.09
C ASP A 759 25.00 -31.35 -13.51
N ARG A 760 23.79 -31.53 -13.00
CA ARG A 760 22.64 -30.68 -13.37
C ARG A 760 22.58 -29.40 -12.56
N ASN A 761 22.75 -29.50 -11.25
CA ASN A 761 22.52 -28.37 -10.34
C ASN A 761 23.78 -27.59 -9.97
N GLY A 762 24.96 -28.14 -10.29
CA GLY A 762 26.23 -27.58 -9.89
C GLY A 762 26.46 -27.79 -8.40
N ILE A 763 26.95 -26.77 -7.70
CA ILE A 763 27.35 -26.94 -6.31
C ILE A 763 26.12 -26.90 -5.40
N VAL A 764 25.90 -27.99 -4.66
CA VAL A 764 24.69 -28.22 -3.86
C VAL A 764 24.92 -27.90 -2.39
N SER A 765 26.02 -28.36 -1.81
CA SER A 765 26.32 -28.20 -0.38
C SER A 765 27.80 -27.97 -0.12
N LEU A 766 28.11 -27.36 1.02
CA LEU A 766 29.47 -27.00 1.39
C LEU A 766 29.68 -27.09 2.91
N ASN A 767 30.75 -27.77 3.32
CA ASN A 767 31.37 -27.64 4.63
C ASN A 767 32.34 -26.47 4.58
N GLY A 768 32.03 -25.43 5.35
CA GLY A 768 32.76 -24.17 5.34
C GLY A 768 33.07 -23.70 6.75
N PRO A 769 33.68 -22.52 6.87
CA PRO A 769 34.06 -21.99 8.17
C PRO A 769 32.83 -21.63 9.00
N SER A 770 32.87 -22.01 10.28
CA SER A 770 31.91 -21.58 11.29
C SER A 770 32.09 -20.09 11.60
N ALA A 771 31.00 -19.41 11.93
CA ALA A 771 31.05 -18.04 12.43
C ALA A 771 30.96 -18.05 13.96
N THR A 772 32.06 -17.71 14.63
CA THR A 772 32.18 -17.56 16.09
C THR A 772 32.14 -16.08 16.49
N TYR A 773 31.65 -15.78 17.69
CA TYR A 773 31.45 -14.40 18.16
C TYR A 773 32.46 -14.00 19.25
N GLU A 774 33.18 -12.87 19.06
CA GLU A 774 33.84 -12.13 20.16
C GLU A 774 33.10 -10.79 20.41
N GLY A 775 32.40 -10.65 21.55
CA GLY A 775 31.95 -9.34 22.09
C GLY A 775 30.48 -8.88 21.93
N SER A 776 29.45 -9.73 22.08
CA SER A 776 28.06 -9.23 22.25
C SER A 776 27.23 -10.15 23.13
N ASP A 777 26.39 -9.53 23.95
CA ASP A 777 25.42 -10.16 24.86
C ASP A 777 24.27 -10.90 24.14
N GLN A 778 24.42 -11.24 22.85
CA GLN A 778 23.48 -12.08 22.12
C GLN A 778 23.81 -13.53 22.39
N ASN A 779 22.80 -14.31 22.82
CA ASN A 779 22.80 -15.78 22.83
C ASN A 779 22.80 -16.36 21.39
N ASP A 780 23.40 -15.66 20.43
CA ASP A 780 23.65 -16.12 19.06
C ASP A 780 24.83 -17.10 19.17
N GLY A 781 24.55 -18.32 19.63
CA GLY A 781 25.56 -19.38 19.72
C GLY A 781 26.29 -19.60 18.38
N ASP A 782 27.44 -20.27 18.44
CA ASP A 782 28.30 -20.49 17.27
C ASP A 782 27.51 -21.05 16.08
N GLN A 783 27.54 -20.32 14.96
CA GLN A 783 26.89 -20.76 13.72
C GLN A 783 27.82 -21.72 12.99
N VAL A 784 27.64 -23.01 13.27
CA VAL A 784 28.44 -24.10 12.73
C VAL A 784 28.36 -24.12 11.20
N GLY A 785 29.48 -23.94 10.53
CA GLY A 785 29.60 -23.93 9.06
C GLY A 785 30.01 -25.28 8.46
N SER A 786 30.57 -26.17 9.28
CA SER A 786 31.04 -27.50 8.90
C SER A 786 30.63 -28.54 9.94
N LYS A 787 30.36 -29.77 9.49
CA LYS A 787 30.02 -30.89 10.37
C LYS A 787 30.74 -32.15 9.90
N ASP A 788 31.40 -32.84 10.83
CA ASP A 788 32.09 -34.10 10.55
C ASP A 788 31.10 -35.14 10.00
N PHE A 789 31.58 -35.96 9.06
CA PHE A 789 30.80 -37.01 8.40
C PHE A 789 29.54 -36.51 7.64
N SER A 790 29.51 -35.22 7.27
CA SER A 790 28.48 -34.66 6.40
C SER A 790 29.01 -34.36 4.99
N LEU A 791 28.12 -34.38 4.00
CA LEU A 791 28.39 -33.86 2.65
C LEU A 791 28.31 -32.32 2.56
N GLY A 792 28.28 -31.64 3.70
CA GLY A 792 28.20 -30.18 3.78
C GLY A 792 26.79 -29.63 3.96
N ARG A 793 26.73 -28.33 4.25
CA ARG A 793 25.46 -27.61 4.44
C ARG A 793 24.85 -27.23 3.10
N MET A 794 23.56 -27.46 2.93
CA MET A 794 22.87 -27.10 1.68
C MET A 794 22.96 -25.58 1.41
N MET A 795 23.33 -25.21 0.19
CA MET A 795 23.51 -23.82 -0.23
C MET A 795 22.18 -23.11 -0.49
N VAL A 796 22.23 -21.79 -0.63
CA VAL A 796 21.09 -20.99 -1.08
C VAL A 796 20.63 -21.40 -2.48
N GLY A 797 19.33 -21.21 -2.74
CA GLY A 797 18.74 -21.52 -4.03
C GLY A 797 18.38 -23.00 -4.23
N PHE A 798 18.38 -23.79 -3.16
CA PHE A 798 17.95 -25.18 -3.18
C PHE A 798 16.78 -25.45 -2.22
N SER A 799 16.02 -26.48 -2.55
CA SER A 799 15.08 -27.19 -1.71
C SER A 799 15.28 -28.69 -1.95
N TYR A 800 14.51 -29.54 -1.28
CA TYR A 800 14.65 -30.99 -1.42
C TYR A 800 13.30 -31.69 -1.30
N ARG A 801 13.28 -32.98 -1.66
CA ARG A 801 12.19 -33.91 -1.44
C ARG A 801 12.79 -35.24 -1.02
N GLU A 802 12.34 -35.76 0.11
CA GLU A 802 12.72 -37.07 0.62
C GLU A 802 11.62 -38.08 0.28
N GLU A 803 12.03 -39.19 -0.34
CA GLU A 803 11.20 -40.36 -0.58
C GLU A 803 11.90 -41.59 0.05
N PRO A 804 11.18 -42.66 0.40
CA PRO A 804 11.80 -43.84 1.00
C PRO A 804 12.92 -44.42 0.11
N GLY A 805 14.18 -44.25 0.54
CA GLY A 805 15.36 -44.73 -0.19
C GLY A 805 15.93 -43.79 -1.26
N SER A 806 15.33 -42.61 -1.48
CA SER A 806 15.78 -41.64 -2.49
C SER A 806 15.71 -40.20 -1.99
N PHE A 807 16.77 -39.42 -2.28
CA PHE A 807 16.83 -37.99 -1.97
C PHE A 807 16.88 -37.17 -3.26
N PHE A 808 15.92 -36.27 -3.44
CA PHE A 808 15.87 -35.38 -4.59
C PHE A 808 16.25 -33.96 -4.19
N VAL A 809 17.25 -33.40 -4.87
CA VAL A 809 17.59 -31.98 -4.79
C VAL A 809 16.79 -31.23 -5.84
N LYS A 810 16.16 -30.14 -5.41
CA LYS A 810 15.46 -29.19 -6.28
C LYS A 810 16.26 -27.89 -6.33
N GLY A 811 16.72 -27.52 -7.52
CA GLY A 811 17.43 -26.27 -7.74
C GLY A 811 17.04 -25.63 -9.07
N LEU A 812 18.00 -25.57 -9.99
CA LEU A 812 17.73 -25.21 -11.39
C LEU A 812 16.97 -26.33 -12.10
N GLU A 813 17.33 -27.57 -11.78
CA GLU A 813 16.69 -28.79 -12.25
C GLU A 813 16.38 -29.68 -11.03
N GLU A 814 15.42 -30.59 -11.17
CA GLU A 814 15.17 -31.64 -10.17
C GLU A 814 16.04 -32.87 -10.51
N GLU A 815 16.79 -33.34 -9.52
CA GLU A 815 17.79 -34.41 -9.68
C GLU A 815 17.78 -35.32 -8.45
N GLU A 816 17.75 -36.63 -8.69
CA GLU A 816 17.98 -37.63 -7.65
C GLU A 816 19.47 -37.70 -7.34
N VAL A 817 19.84 -37.59 -6.07
CA VAL A 817 21.23 -37.62 -5.61
C VAL A 817 21.43 -38.86 -4.73
N ARG A 818 22.03 -39.89 -5.30
CA ARG A 818 22.17 -41.20 -4.65
C ARG A 818 23.17 -41.20 -3.49
N GLU A 819 24.13 -40.27 -3.48
CA GLU A 819 25.09 -40.16 -2.37
C GLU A 819 24.46 -39.58 -1.10
N VAL A 820 23.23 -39.08 -1.15
CA VAL A 820 22.56 -38.40 -0.02
C VAL A 820 21.44 -39.28 0.52
N GLN A 821 21.53 -39.66 1.79
CA GLN A 821 20.47 -40.41 2.49
C GLN A 821 19.38 -39.50 3.07
N GLY A 822 19.70 -38.25 3.37
CA GLY A 822 18.77 -37.30 3.98
C GLY A 822 19.44 -35.98 4.38
N MET A 823 18.68 -35.11 5.04
CA MET A 823 19.19 -33.87 5.61
C MET A 823 18.88 -33.79 7.11
N ASP A 824 19.87 -33.38 7.91
CA ASP A 824 19.67 -33.22 9.36
C ASP A 824 18.91 -31.93 9.75
N GLU A 825 18.56 -31.81 11.03
CA GLU A 825 17.88 -30.62 11.58
C GLU A 825 18.71 -29.33 11.39
N ASP A 826 20.03 -29.45 11.25
CA ASP A 826 20.95 -28.33 11.08
C ASP A 826 21.10 -27.87 9.61
N GLY A 827 20.70 -28.71 8.65
CA GLY A 827 20.76 -28.47 7.21
C GLY A 827 21.97 -29.05 6.51
N PHE A 828 22.65 -29.99 7.16
CA PHE A 828 23.75 -30.75 6.56
C PHE A 828 23.20 -31.98 5.86
N LEU A 829 23.74 -32.24 4.66
CA LEU A 829 23.44 -33.44 3.89
C LEU A 829 24.19 -34.63 4.49
N ILE A 830 23.47 -35.73 4.70
CA ILE A 830 24.00 -36.96 5.30
C ILE A 830 24.47 -37.88 4.17
N ALA A 831 25.74 -38.31 4.25
CA ALA A 831 26.32 -39.26 3.30
C ALA A 831 25.64 -40.62 3.41
N GLY A 832 25.44 -41.27 2.26
CA GLY A 832 24.78 -42.57 2.15
C GLY A 832 25.66 -43.79 2.28
#